data_AF-A0AB34FPQ1-F1
#
_entry.id   AF-A0AB34FPQ1-F1
#
_cell.length_a   1.000
_cell.length_b   1.000
_cell.length_c   1.000
_cell.angle_alpha   90.00
_cell.angle_beta   90.00
_cell.angle_gamma   90.00
#
_symmetry.space_group_name_H-M   'P 1'
#
loop_
_entity.id
_entity.type
_entity.pdbx_description
1 polymer ?
#
loop_
_entity_poly.entity_id
_entity_poly.type
_entity_poly.pdbx_seq_one_letter_code
_entity_poly.pdbx_strand_id
1 'polypeptide(L)'
;MAPLTALVVALVASASAQLIRNPPSVADFAISSSGSNEYHEQQLPISSHQTSRHPTPFKTGQYTLKQQDNSSCPTYGESQWTGTVDVTDTQRLFFWFFESRSDPSNDPVIIWMNGGPGGSSMVGLFHELGPCIFNMNSSEPAPNPWAWNNNASVLFLDQPAGVGFASLADEAPMPAADLDGAPGFQSFLNIFFGKMFPERANLPIHVAAESYGGHYGPVYLKHILDSRAYDSRSAFWGNITSLILVDALLDWTGNAVGTYELLCSDHFGGGGIINSTACDKIRHAMPEAERLGLLCDLSQDGHECVGLDMHYTNHIDVYYRELIESGRRSPFNIHQDCPSRPLCYTGKGNFTRYLNQGHVKSALGFPESFVYNGINLDMNTAYTLGHDPLKTTTRELGAVLDAHETGGGLGDIRVLVLNGNDDYIVNTPGQQYVYDNLRWSGQADYRISSWRALPEELAASGFWKGTDDGRLVRKVACDHTQPVCNRCRATNRERECTYTISSSRPVRHWGTAAAGRDVPAPPPPPPRHSVTLSSPTTATSADARPTAVLSPLLQDRNFQNGSSPDIVTPSGSSEDQPSGPPSAPPAPGFFGILNHSAVYEETKNTLSLLQGFQACLPGHGDAAPEQYRDPSQVLSSPMREMCLVVLRSIPTPSEGRILMRISPHPYDGWARVAAQRVLSSLYERFGTHLGPSRTNAQLEEMALFLSRNSARPLNDDEPDPDRWIGQFSGPNLRWESLGLLYTFRELGDETPREQDPCSDIEQFTCGLTRHWPEIARVCLGLCIDLTRRFSDGNSLLLQLCIRRTVAESILSGDASASCWRCLAESVSLMTFLGLHDESETPDYRPTLSSETRRRIAAHVFIMDKVIVLFTGRPPLIGHRYASTPLPLDIQDQHLIAGDEAISRALESLDERGWNTDGGLYASTSLRARLMIALIRDELIEIALGKWRQTRFDKLQAIKERQIQTMAEFPASLIYQHGELDSRSSSPGRVYAKLLIQLEHLQNLFVADRLLLRRGGGLDQSDLLLTSFEMVSLTLLFWTNKDRFALARPDFAWLVMAYATPAGGILCMELLNPSFTGAHPRNTKVTRSSIIQNLSLLIGFLDWIGPSAANGSLCANCSAVIQHVLDHTLNTTGSSSWPPEALDAMQLDFNFELFDTFEWLRTDVSTE
;
A
#
# COMPACT_ATOMS: atom_id res chain seq x y z
N MET A 1 -1.30 -27.72 -31.79
CA MET A 1 -2.23 -27.80 -30.64
C MET A 1 -1.89 -26.68 -29.66
N ALA A 2 -2.75 -25.67 -29.57
CA ALA A 2 -2.59 -24.54 -28.67
C ALA A 2 -3.98 -24.12 -28.20
N PRO A 3 -4.32 -24.36 -26.93
CA PRO A 3 -5.26 -23.48 -26.26
C PRO A 3 -4.87 -23.32 -24.78
N LEU A 4 -4.17 -22.22 -24.42
CA LEU A 4 -3.99 -21.84 -23.00
C LEU A 4 -3.58 -20.38 -22.76
N THR A 5 -3.29 -19.60 -23.80
CA THR A 5 -2.67 -18.26 -23.68
C THR A 5 -3.68 -17.10 -23.59
N ALA A 6 -4.93 -17.39 -23.29
CA ALA A 6 -6.05 -16.54 -23.64
C ALA A 6 -7.16 -16.55 -22.57
N LEU A 7 -6.80 -16.71 -21.31
CA LEU A 7 -7.74 -16.66 -20.18
C LEU A 7 -7.37 -15.52 -19.20
N VAL A 8 -6.20 -14.87 -19.39
CA VAL A 8 -5.43 -14.16 -18.34
C VAL A 8 -5.97 -12.77 -17.94
N VAL A 9 -6.69 -12.04 -18.81
CA VAL A 9 -7.08 -10.63 -18.54
C VAL A 9 -8.25 -10.49 -17.55
N ALA A 10 -9.20 -11.43 -17.56
CA ALA A 10 -10.21 -11.56 -16.49
C ALA A 10 -9.73 -12.50 -15.37
N LEU A 11 -8.77 -13.38 -15.66
CA LEU A 11 -8.16 -14.27 -14.67
C LEU A 11 -7.25 -13.54 -13.69
N VAL A 12 -6.52 -12.48 -14.01
CA VAL A 12 -5.46 -12.02 -13.09
C VAL A 12 -6.02 -11.21 -11.91
N ALA A 13 -7.08 -10.42 -12.10
CA ALA A 13 -7.84 -9.83 -10.99
C ALA A 13 -8.60 -10.90 -10.16
N SER A 14 -8.75 -12.13 -10.65
CA SER A 14 -9.49 -13.21 -9.99
C SER A 14 -8.68 -14.47 -9.61
N ALA A 15 -7.46 -14.61 -10.10
CA ALA A 15 -6.53 -15.71 -9.85
C ALA A 15 -5.88 -15.57 -8.49
N SER A 16 -5.75 -14.33 -7.97
CA SER A 16 -5.46 -14.05 -6.56
C SER A 16 -6.47 -14.73 -5.63
N ALA A 17 -7.74 -14.90 -6.06
CA ALA A 17 -8.78 -15.59 -5.29
C ALA A 17 -8.94 -17.09 -5.65
N GLN A 18 -8.55 -17.53 -6.86
CA GLN A 18 -8.66 -18.94 -7.29
C GLN A 18 -7.44 -19.82 -6.96
N LEU A 19 -6.21 -19.30 -6.94
CA LEU A 19 -5.04 -20.01 -6.35
C LEU A 19 -5.25 -20.34 -4.87
N ILE A 20 -6.19 -19.63 -4.25
CA ILE A 20 -6.63 -19.78 -2.88
C ILE A 20 -7.85 -20.75 -2.79
N ARG A 21 -8.66 -20.95 -3.84
CA ARG A 21 -9.97 -21.65 -3.73
C ARG A 21 -10.03 -23.15 -4.11
N ASN A 22 -9.19 -23.72 -4.99
CA ASN A 22 -9.20 -25.17 -5.32
C ASN A 22 -7.91 -25.65 -6.02
N PRO A 23 -7.12 -26.59 -5.47
CA PRO A 23 -6.13 -27.34 -6.24
C PRO A 23 -6.84 -28.49 -7.00
N PRO A 24 -6.55 -28.74 -8.30
CA PRO A 24 -7.13 -29.87 -9.02
C PRO A 24 -6.70 -31.20 -8.38
N SER A 25 -7.63 -32.15 -8.30
CA SER A 25 -7.33 -33.51 -7.85
C SER A 25 -6.59 -34.29 -8.94
N VAL A 26 -5.71 -35.21 -8.56
CA VAL A 26 -4.94 -36.09 -9.46
C VAL A 26 -5.85 -37.00 -10.32
N ALA A 27 -7.15 -37.09 -10.04
CA ALA A 27 -8.08 -37.99 -10.73
C ALA A 27 -8.68 -37.41 -12.03
N ASP A 28 -8.72 -36.09 -12.21
CA ASP A 28 -9.42 -35.49 -13.36
C ASP A 28 -8.56 -35.44 -14.65
N PHE A 29 -7.28 -35.83 -14.57
CA PHE A 29 -6.40 -36.01 -15.73
C PHE A 29 -6.43 -37.43 -16.32
N ALA A 30 -7.19 -38.37 -15.73
CA ALA A 30 -7.11 -39.79 -16.09
C ALA A 30 -8.20 -40.31 -17.03
N ILE A 31 -9.16 -39.49 -17.50
CA ILE A 31 -10.24 -39.95 -18.39
C ILE A 31 -10.44 -39.00 -19.58
N SER A 32 -9.49 -38.96 -20.51
CA SER A 32 -9.79 -38.74 -21.94
C SER A 32 -8.69 -39.24 -22.91
N SER A 33 -7.72 -40.02 -22.44
CA SER A 33 -6.72 -40.65 -23.31
C SER A 33 -7.15 -42.07 -23.73
N SER A 34 -8.14 -42.17 -24.61
CA SER A 34 -8.34 -43.39 -25.43
C SER A 34 -9.08 -43.07 -26.73
N GLY A 35 -8.31 -42.75 -27.76
CA GLY A 35 -8.83 -42.48 -29.10
C GLY A 35 -7.73 -42.13 -30.07
N SER A 36 -6.97 -43.14 -30.48
CA SER A 36 -5.96 -43.09 -31.54
C SER A 36 -6.52 -42.55 -32.86
N ASN A 37 -5.83 -41.59 -33.50
CA ASN A 37 -5.21 -41.82 -34.81
C ASN A 37 -4.33 -40.65 -35.28
N GLU A 38 -3.23 -41.06 -35.89
CA GLU A 38 -2.04 -40.35 -36.35
C GLU A 38 -2.29 -39.20 -37.33
N TYR A 39 -1.59 -38.07 -37.12
CA TYR A 39 -0.96 -37.31 -38.21
C TYR A 39 0.39 -36.75 -37.71
N HIS A 40 1.46 -37.09 -38.43
CA HIS A 40 2.84 -36.74 -38.15
C HIS A 40 3.09 -35.21 -38.20
N GLU A 41 3.58 -34.64 -37.10
CA GLU A 41 4.26 -33.34 -37.08
C GLU A 41 5.73 -33.57 -36.67
N GLN A 42 6.64 -33.09 -37.54
CA GLN A 42 8.09 -33.18 -37.35
C GLN A 42 8.53 -32.32 -36.17
N GLN A 43 9.35 -32.91 -35.30
CA GLN A 43 10.06 -32.21 -34.21
C GLN A 43 10.88 -31.03 -34.78
N LEU A 44 10.63 -29.83 -34.28
CA LEU A 44 11.59 -28.72 -34.33
C LEU A 44 12.05 -28.41 -32.89
N PRO A 45 13.36 -28.19 -32.67
CA PRO A 45 13.98 -28.25 -31.36
C PRO A 45 13.75 -26.98 -30.52
N ILE A 46 13.68 -27.22 -29.21
CA ILE A 46 13.80 -26.22 -28.14
C ILE A 46 15.13 -25.47 -28.36
N SER A 47 15.06 -24.20 -28.76
CA SER A 47 16.22 -23.31 -28.70
C SER A 47 16.30 -22.74 -27.30
N SER A 48 17.23 -23.27 -26.53
CA SER A 48 17.86 -22.59 -25.42
C SER A 48 18.31 -21.18 -25.84
N HIS A 49 18.14 -20.20 -24.97
CA HIS A 49 18.83 -18.91 -25.08
C HIS A 49 20.34 -19.17 -24.94
N GLN A 50 21.04 -19.29 -26.07
CA GLN A 50 22.49 -19.25 -26.12
C GLN A 50 22.97 -17.80 -26.20
N THR A 51 23.79 -17.46 -25.21
CA THR A 51 24.71 -16.32 -25.12
C THR A 51 25.50 -16.07 -26.41
N SER A 52 25.42 -14.87 -26.99
CA SER A 52 26.50 -14.26 -27.80
C SER A 52 26.27 -12.76 -28.07
N ARG A 53 27.17 -11.95 -27.49
CA ARG A 53 27.71 -10.66 -27.96
C ARG A 53 26.82 -9.41 -27.90
N HIS A 54 27.00 -8.65 -26.81
CA HIS A 54 26.76 -7.20 -26.63
C HIS A 54 25.65 -6.58 -27.49
N PRO A 55 24.37 -6.62 -27.05
CA PRO A 55 23.36 -5.70 -27.53
C PRO A 55 23.59 -4.33 -26.89
N THR A 56 23.41 -3.27 -27.66
CA THR A 56 23.70 -1.89 -27.24
C THR A 56 22.67 -1.47 -26.18
N PRO A 57 23.08 -0.92 -25.03
CA PRO A 57 22.14 -0.33 -24.08
C PRO A 57 21.34 0.78 -24.78
N PHE A 58 20.07 0.95 -24.42
CA PHE A 58 19.30 2.11 -24.89
C PHE A 58 19.99 3.37 -24.39
N LYS A 59 19.79 4.46 -25.13
CA LYS A 59 20.38 5.74 -24.76
C LYS A 59 19.30 6.79 -24.76
N THR A 60 18.99 7.30 -23.57
CA THR A 60 17.94 8.29 -23.36
C THR A 60 18.02 9.41 -24.38
N GLY A 61 16.89 9.70 -25.04
CA GLY A 61 16.79 10.74 -26.05
C GLY A 61 17.11 10.31 -27.48
N GLN A 62 17.56 9.06 -27.72
CA GLN A 62 17.63 8.47 -29.05
C GLN A 62 16.24 8.13 -29.58
N TYR A 63 16.06 8.23 -30.89
CA TYR A 63 14.78 7.90 -31.52
C TYR A 63 14.95 7.44 -32.97
N THR A 64 13.94 6.72 -33.46
CA THR A 64 13.77 6.40 -34.87
C THR A 64 12.49 7.06 -35.39
N LEU A 65 12.48 7.43 -36.67
CA LEU A 65 11.31 7.95 -37.35
C LEU A 65 11.33 7.46 -38.79
N LYS A 66 10.34 6.68 -39.17
CA LYS A 66 10.21 6.09 -40.50
C LYS A 66 8.83 6.36 -41.07
N GLN A 67 8.77 7.01 -42.23
CA GLN A 67 7.52 7.18 -42.96
C GLN A 67 7.10 5.82 -43.56
N GLN A 68 5.84 5.46 -43.38
CA GLN A 68 5.25 4.22 -43.87
C GLN A 68 4.44 4.46 -45.15
N ASP A 69 4.27 3.40 -45.94
CA ASP A 69 3.34 3.36 -47.07
C ASP A 69 2.07 2.58 -46.70
N ASN A 70 1.17 2.41 -47.67
CA ASN A 70 -0.12 1.74 -47.45
C ASN A 70 -0.03 0.20 -47.35
N SER A 71 1.17 -0.39 -47.30
CA SER A 71 1.34 -1.85 -47.23
C SER A 71 1.04 -2.44 -45.86
N SER A 72 1.33 -1.68 -44.78
CA SER A 72 1.18 -2.15 -43.38
C SER A 72 -0.08 -1.62 -42.70
N CYS A 73 -0.59 -0.48 -43.14
CA CYS A 73 -1.90 0.06 -42.76
C CYS A 73 -2.43 0.84 -43.96
N PRO A 74 -3.41 0.30 -44.71
CA PRO A 74 -3.95 0.97 -45.88
C PRO A 74 -4.86 2.12 -45.47
N THR A 75 -4.52 3.32 -45.91
CA THR A 75 -5.24 4.57 -45.61
C THR A 75 -5.82 5.23 -46.87
N TYR A 76 -6.40 6.43 -46.76
CA TYR A 76 -6.88 7.20 -47.92
C TYR A 76 -5.80 8.11 -48.53
N GLY A 77 -4.54 7.94 -48.12
CA GLY A 77 -3.39 8.68 -48.67
C GLY A 77 -2.78 9.70 -47.72
N GLU A 78 -3.30 9.82 -46.49
CA GLU A 78 -2.65 10.57 -45.43
C GLU A 78 -1.28 10.00 -45.06
N SER A 79 -0.38 10.86 -44.60
CA SER A 79 0.96 10.47 -44.17
C SER A 79 0.91 9.70 -42.85
N GLN A 80 1.79 8.71 -42.73
CA GLN A 80 1.93 7.90 -41.53
C GLN A 80 3.41 7.65 -41.21
N TRP A 81 3.74 7.65 -39.91
CA TRP A 81 5.08 7.42 -39.41
C TRP A 81 5.08 6.45 -38.26
N THR A 82 6.10 5.61 -38.20
CA THR A 82 6.37 4.72 -37.07
C THR A 82 7.74 5.03 -36.52
N GLY A 83 7.93 4.77 -35.24
CA GLY A 83 9.23 4.97 -34.64
C GLY A 83 9.30 4.46 -33.21
N THR A 84 10.49 4.57 -32.66
CA THR A 84 10.79 4.22 -31.28
C THR A 84 11.48 5.39 -30.59
N VAL A 85 11.28 5.51 -29.28
CA VAL A 85 11.95 6.51 -28.44
C VAL A 85 12.57 5.83 -27.24
N ASP A 86 13.86 6.04 -27.03
CA ASP A 86 14.57 5.62 -25.83
C ASP A 86 14.26 6.67 -24.75
N VAL A 87 13.24 6.39 -23.93
CA VAL A 87 12.74 7.33 -22.92
C VAL A 87 13.58 7.33 -21.66
N THR A 88 14.29 6.23 -21.41
CA THR A 88 15.37 6.08 -20.43
C THR A 88 16.49 5.22 -21.05
N ASP A 89 17.58 4.97 -20.31
CA ASP A 89 18.64 4.06 -20.74
C ASP A 89 18.23 2.57 -20.68
N THR A 90 17.04 2.28 -20.16
CA THR A 90 16.49 0.93 -20.00
C THR A 90 15.12 0.72 -20.64
N GLN A 91 14.45 1.79 -21.06
CA GLN A 91 13.09 1.75 -21.59
C GLN A 91 12.99 2.41 -22.97
N ARG A 92 12.35 1.71 -23.91
CA ARG A 92 12.04 2.19 -25.25
C ARG A 92 10.54 2.06 -25.52
N LEU A 93 9.90 3.15 -25.92
CA LEU A 93 8.50 3.15 -26.36
C LEU A 93 8.40 3.10 -27.89
N PHE A 94 7.33 2.52 -28.41
CA PHE A 94 7.01 2.48 -29.84
C PHE A 94 5.76 3.33 -30.12
N PHE A 95 5.73 3.98 -31.28
CA PHE A 95 4.56 4.72 -31.72
C PHE A 95 4.24 4.53 -33.20
N TRP A 96 2.96 4.73 -33.53
CA TRP A 96 2.47 4.89 -34.90
C TRP A 96 1.62 6.16 -34.99
N PHE A 97 2.07 7.13 -35.77
CA PHE A 97 1.48 8.44 -35.94
C PHE A 97 0.84 8.59 -37.33
N PHE A 98 -0.36 9.17 -37.39
CA PHE A 98 -1.10 9.45 -38.61
C PHE A 98 -1.52 10.91 -38.64
N GLU A 99 -1.32 11.55 -39.78
CA GLU A 99 -1.79 12.92 -39.98
C GLU A 99 -3.30 13.01 -40.11
N SER A 100 -3.83 14.19 -39.75
CA SER A 100 -5.21 14.54 -40.07
C SER A 100 -5.46 14.47 -41.57
N ARG A 101 -6.62 13.90 -41.94
CA ARG A 101 -7.14 13.91 -43.32
C ARG A 101 -7.71 15.26 -43.73
N SER A 102 -7.95 16.16 -42.77
CA SER A 102 -8.50 17.49 -43.00
C SER A 102 -7.38 18.52 -43.18
N ASP A 103 -6.80 19.04 -42.10
CA ASP A 103 -5.71 20.01 -42.15
C ASP A 103 -4.65 19.68 -41.09
N PRO A 104 -3.67 18.81 -41.40
CA PRO A 104 -2.69 18.32 -40.43
C PRO A 104 -1.77 19.41 -39.86
N SER A 105 -1.75 20.61 -40.44
CA SER A 105 -0.95 21.73 -39.92
C SER A 105 -1.66 22.51 -38.82
N ASN A 106 -2.99 22.44 -38.74
CA ASN A 106 -3.82 23.23 -37.83
C ASN A 106 -4.74 22.38 -36.94
N ASP A 107 -5.08 21.17 -37.37
CA ASP A 107 -5.91 20.25 -36.60
C ASP A 107 -5.18 19.73 -35.35
N PRO A 108 -5.90 19.41 -34.26
CA PRO A 108 -5.31 18.99 -33.00
C PRO A 108 -4.58 17.64 -33.09
N VAL A 109 -3.77 17.34 -32.08
CA VAL A 109 -3.11 16.03 -31.93
C VAL A 109 -3.79 15.24 -30.83
N ILE A 110 -4.22 14.02 -31.14
CA ILE A 110 -4.75 13.05 -30.17
C ILE A 110 -3.70 11.98 -29.91
N ILE A 111 -3.33 11.79 -28.66
CA ILE A 111 -2.48 10.69 -28.20
C ILE A 111 -3.38 9.61 -27.65
N TRP A 112 -3.35 8.42 -28.23
CA TRP A 112 -4.19 7.29 -27.84
C TRP A 112 -3.38 6.22 -27.09
N MET A 113 -3.90 5.82 -25.93
CA MET A 113 -3.36 4.74 -25.11
C MET A 113 -4.46 3.72 -24.76
N ASN A 114 -4.32 2.47 -25.20
CA ASN A 114 -5.15 1.39 -24.66
C ASN A 114 -4.71 1.04 -23.22
N GLY A 115 -5.56 0.28 -22.50
CA GLY A 115 -5.37 -0.12 -21.11
C GLY A 115 -4.66 -1.47 -20.93
N GLY A 116 -5.31 -2.41 -20.24
CA GLY A 116 -4.78 -3.74 -19.92
C GLY A 116 -4.82 -4.06 -18.41
N PRO A 117 -3.84 -3.61 -17.58
CA PRO A 117 -2.58 -2.99 -17.96
C PRO A 117 -1.71 -3.89 -18.84
N GLY A 118 -0.88 -3.28 -19.69
CA GLY A 118 0.00 -4.00 -20.62
C GLY A 118 -0.58 -4.22 -22.03
N GLY A 119 -1.69 -3.59 -22.38
CA GLY A 119 -2.34 -3.69 -23.69
C GLY A 119 -1.71 -2.75 -24.72
N SER A 120 -1.45 -3.25 -25.92
CA SER A 120 -0.87 -2.46 -27.01
C SER A 120 -1.91 -1.51 -27.62
N SER A 121 -1.49 -0.29 -27.94
CA SER A 121 -2.33 0.71 -28.59
C SER A 121 -2.60 0.42 -30.06
N MET A 122 -1.97 -0.63 -30.60
CA MET A 122 -2.32 -1.15 -31.92
C MET A 122 -3.71 -1.80 -31.92
N VAL A 123 -4.25 -2.17 -30.75
CA VAL A 123 -5.65 -2.60 -30.62
C VAL A 123 -6.57 -1.47 -31.07
N GLY A 124 -6.42 -0.27 -30.49
CA GLY A 124 -7.18 0.91 -30.87
C GLY A 124 -6.99 1.31 -32.34
N LEU A 125 -5.76 1.15 -32.85
CA LEU A 125 -5.47 1.41 -34.26
C LEU A 125 -6.29 0.49 -35.17
N PHE A 126 -6.16 -0.83 -35.01
CA PHE A 126 -6.66 -1.79 -35.99
C PHE A 126 -8.11 -2.24 -35.77
N HIS A 127 -8.66 -2.11 -34.56
CA HIS A 127 -9.98 -2.64 -34.21
C HIS A 127 -11.00 -1.57 -33.81
N GLU A 128 -10.57 -0.35 -33.49
CA GLU A 128 -11.47 0.67 -32.94
C GLU A 128 -11.53 1.91 -33.83
N LEU A 129 -10.53 2.78 -33.75
CA LEU A 129 -10.61 4.18 -34.17
C LEU A 129 -9.50 4.61 -35.13
N GLY A 130 -8.56 3.72 -35.46
CA GLY A 130 -7.46 4.03 -36.34
C GLY A 130 -7.82 4.11 -37.83
N PRO A 131 -6.87 4.58 -38.65
CA PRO A 131 -7.12 4.90 -40.06
C PRO A 131 -7.34 3.69 -40.97
N CYS A 132 -6.94 2.51 -40.51
CA CYS A 132 -7.23 1.22 -41.12
C CYS A 132 -7.88 0.30 -40.08
N ILE A 133 -8.78 -0.59 -40.53
CA ILE A 133 -9.57 -1.46 -39.65
C ILE A 133 -9.67 -2.86 -40.23
N PHE A 134 -9.70 -3.87 -39.35
CA PHE A 134 -10.05 -5.24 -39.75
C PHE A 134 -11.58 -5.40 -39.84
N ASN A 135 -12.07 -5.62 -41.05
CA ASN A 135 -13.45 -6.01 -41.28
C ASN A 135 -13.72 -7.45 -40.80
N MET A 136 -15.00 -7.77 -40.63
CA MET A 136 -15.39 -9.12 -40.22
C MET A 136 -14.86 -10.19 -41.20
N ASN A 137 -14.22 -11.22 -40.66
CA ASN A 137 -13.60 -12.35 -41.35
C ASN A 137 -12.49 -11.97 -42.35
N SER A 138 -11.93 -10.75 -42.28
CA SER A 138 -10.81 -10.34 -43.13
C SER A 138 -9.46 -10.76 -42.51
N SER A 139 -8.51 -11.18 -43.34
CA SER A 139 -7.10 -11.39 -42.95
C SER A 139 -6.22 -10.15 -43.15
N GLU A 140 -6.75 -9.14 -43.84
CA GLU A 140 -6.06 -7.90 -44.19
C GLU A 140 -6.86 -6.68 -43.69
N PRO A 141 -6.19 -5.61 -43.25
CA PRO A 141 -6.85 -4.35 -42.91
C PRO A 141 -7.35 -3.62 -44.16
N ALA A 142 -8.33 -2.73 -43.99
CA ALA A 142 -8.85 -1.85 -45.03
C ALA A 142 -8.98 -0.42 -44.51
N PRO A 143 -9.00 0.62 -45.38
CA PRO A 143 -9.22 2.00 -44.93
C PRO A 143 -10.50 2.15 -44.12
N ASN A 144 -10.39 2.82 -42.97
CA ASN A 144 -11.51 3.08 -42.06
C ASN A 144 -12.12 4.47 -42.34
N PRO A 145 -13.38 4.57 -42.81
CA PRO A 145 -14.03 5.85 -43.06
C PRO A 145 -14.41 6.61 -41.77
N TRP A 146 -14.42 5.94 -40.61
CA TRP A 146 -14.83 6.49 -39.32
C TRP A 146 -13.66 6.77 -38.38
N ALA A 147 -12.44 6.82 -38.92
CA ALA A 147 -11.23 7.00 -38.14
C ALA A 147 -11.18 8.36 -37.44
N TRP A 148 -10.59 8.41 -36.24
CA TRP A 148 -10.41 9.66 -35.50
C TRP A 148 -9.47 10.64 -36.21
N ASN A 149 -8.64 10.15 -37.13
CA ASN A 149 -7.78 11.02 -37.92
C ASN A 149 -8.50 11.77 -39.06
N ASN A 150 -9.84 11.69 -39.15
CA ASN A 150 -10.61 12.50 -40.09
C ASN A 150 -10.45 14.01 -39.83
N ASN A 151 -10.25 14.41 -38.56
CA ASN A 151 -10.20 15.82 -38.14
C ASN A 151 -9.13 16.10 -37.05
N ALA A 152 -8.18 15.18 -36.88
CA ALA A 152 -7.08 15.30 -35.93
C ALA A 152 -5.89 14.48 -36.43
N SER A 153 -4.67 14.83 -36.04
CA SER A 153 -3.56 13.89 -36.17
C SER A 153 -3.58 12.94 -34.97
N VAL A 154 -3.42 11.63 -35.18
CA VAL A 154 -3.57 10.63 -34.11
C VAL A 154 -2.29 9.83 -33.92
N LEU A 155 -1.83 9.76 -32.68
CA LEU A 155 -0.64 9.03 -32.24
C LEU A 155 -1.06 7.83 -31.39
N PHE A 156 -0.81 6.62 -31.86
CA PHE A 156 -0.99 5.39 -31.07
C PHE A 156 0.31 5.04 -30.37
N LEU A 157 0.31 4.99 -29.04
CA LEU A 157 1.52 4.80 -28.23
C LEU A 157 1.49 3.46 -27.49
N ASP A 158 2.44 2.58 -27.78
CA ASP A 158 2.67 1.37 -26.97
C ASP A 158 3.41 1.75 -25.69
N GLN A 159 2.74 1.59 -24.55
CA GLN A 159 3.21 1.95 -23.22
C GLN A 159 2.55 1.05 -22.16
N PRO A 160 3.18 0.83 -20.99
CA PRO A 160 4.57 1.12 -20.64
C PRO A 160 5.61 0.32 -21.44
N ALA A 161 6.90 0.53 -21.20
CA ALA A 161 7.97 -0.20 -21.90
C ALA A 161 7.87 -1.72 -21.65
N GLY A 162 7.89 -2.50 -22.74
CA GLY A 162 7.62 -3.94 -22.74
C GLY A 162 6.26 -4.32 -23.34
N VAL A 163 5.38 -3.36 -23.63
CA VAL A 163 4.07 -3.59 -24.27
C VAL A 163 4.18 -3.55 -25.80
N GLY A 164 3.57 -4.50 -26.50
CA GLY A 164 3.46 -4.49 -27.95
C GLY A 164 4.83 -4.46 -28.64
N PHE A 165 5.16 -3.34 -29.30
CA PHE A 165 6.45 -3.07 -29.91
C PHE A 165 7.42 -2.27 -29.02
N ALA A 166 6.97 -1.76 -27.87
CA ALA A 166 7.83 -1.16 -26.86
C ALA A 166 8.69 -2.23 -26.18
N SER A 167 9.91 -1.88 -25.77
CA SER A 167 10.91 -2.85 -25.31
C SER A 167 11.67 -2.37 -24.08
N LEU A 168 12.15 -3.34 -23.30
CA LEU A 168 13.07 -3.14 -22.20
C LEU A 168 14.48 -3.54 -22.62
N ALA A 169 15.50 -2.90 -22.04
CA ALA A 169 16.87 -3.38 -22.15
C ALA A 169 17.02 -4.72 -21.40
N ASP A 170 18.03 -5.51 -21.77
CA ASP A 170 18.31 -6.76 -21.08
C ASP A 170 18.51 -6.52 -19.57
N GLU A 171 17.93 -7.39 -18.74
CA GLU A 171 17.95 -7.31 -17.26
C GLU A 171 17.25 -6.10 -16.63
N ALA A 172 16.65 -5.20 -17.42
CA ALA A 172 15.88 -4.08 -16.88
C ALA A 172 14.60 -4.59 -16.17
N PRO A 173 14.25 -4.02 -15.00
CA PRO A 173 13.03 -4.39 -14.30
C PRO A 173 11.81 -4.00 -15.14
N MET A 174 10.81 -4.88 -15.16
CA MET A 174 9.54 -4.63 -15.81
C MET A 174 8.72 -3.61 -14.99
N PRO A 175 8.09 -2.61 -15.63
CA PRO A 175 7.14 -1.73 -14.95
C PRO A 175 6.04 -2.54 -14.23
N ALA A 176 5.75 -2.18 -12.99
CA ALA A 176 4.79 -2.88 -12.13
C ALA A 176 3.80 -1.94 -11.42
N ALA A 177 3.88 -0.63 -11.63
CA ALA A 177 2.91 0.35 -11.16
C ALA A 177 2.76 1.53 -12.14
N ASP A 178 1.63 2.24 -12.08
CA ASP A 178 1.31 3.38 -12.95
C ASP A 178 2.43 4.44 -12.92
N LEU A 179 3.00 4.71 -11.74
CA LEU A 179 4.09 5.68 -11.58
C LEU A 179 5.40 5.28 -12.29
N ASP A 180 5.62 4.01 -12.58
CA ASP A 180 6.82 3.55 -13.29
C ASP A 180 6.80 4.00 -14.78
N GLY A 181 5.61 4.21 -15.35
CA GLY A 181 5.43 4.63 -16.74
C GLY A 181 5.37 6.14 -16.95
N ALA A 182 4.96 6.92 -15.94
CA ALA A 182 4.70 8.34 -16.07
C ALA A 182 5.93 9.19 -16.52
N PRO A 183 7.15 8.99 -15.97
CA PRO A 183 8.33 9.71 -16.43
C PRO A 183 8.71 9.37 -17.87
N GLY A 184 8.54 8.10 -18.26
CA GLY A 184 8.78 7.62 -19.62
C GLY A 184 7.83 8.28 -20.63
N PHE A 185 6.55 8.41 -20.27
CA PHE A 185 5.56 9.13 -21.07
C PHE A 185 5.94 10.61 -21.25
N GLN A 186 6.29 11.33 -20.17
CA GLN A 186 6.74 12.72 -20.26
C GLN A 186 7.99 12.87 -21.15
N SER A 187 8.98 11.99 -20.98
CA SER A 187 10.20 11.94 -21.80
C SER A 187 9.86 11.72 -23.28
N PHE A 188 8.93 10.81 -23.58
CA PHE A 188 8.42 10.59 -24.92
C PHE A 188 7.82 11.87 -25.52
N LEU A 189 6.93 12.56 -24.80
CA LEU A 189 6.31 13.80 -25.30
C LEU A 189 7.35 14.88 -25.61
N ASN A 190 8.32 15.07 -24.73
CA ASN A 190 9.42 16.03 -24.93
C ASN A 190 10.22 15.71 -26.20
N ILE A 191 10.48 14.44 -26.50
CA ILE A 191 11.24 14.05 -27.68
C ILE A 191 10.37 14.14 -28.94
N PHE A 192 9.13 13.66 -28.88
CA PHE A 192 8.19 13.68 -29.99
C PHE A 192 7.90 15.12 -30.46
N PHE A 193 7.49 15.99 -29.54
CA PHE A 193 7.16 17.39 -29.82
C PHE A 193 8.37 18.33 -29.76
N GLY A 194 9.54 17.89 -29.29
CA GLY A 194 10.74 18.74 -29.28
C GLY A 194 11.66 18.49 -30.48
N LYS A 195 11.68 17.26 -31.01
CA LYS A 195 12.66 16.82 -32.01
C LYS A 195 12.04 16.27 -33.28
N MET A 196 10.92 15.54 -33.21
CA MET A 196 10.35 14.88 -34.39
C MET A 196 9.33 15.74 -35.11
N PHE A 197 8.38 16.29 -34.36
CA PHE A 197 7.26 17.10 -34.87
C PHE A 197 7.10 18.39 -34.07
N PRO A 198 8.14 19.26 -34.01
CA PRO A 198 8.12 20.47 -33.19
C PRO A 198 7.01 21.46 -33.54
N GLU A 199 6.62 21.51 -34.81
CA GLU A 199 5.50 22.32 -35.28
C GLU A 199 4.14 21.91 -34.69
N ARG A 200 4.03 20.67 -34.19
CA ARG A 200 2.79 20.16 -33.58
C ARG A 200 2.66 20.50 -32.10
N ALA A 201 3.75 20.93 -31.43
CA ALA A 201 3.76 21.17 -29.98
C ALA A 201 2.83 22.30 -29.51
N ASN A 202 2.56 23.27 -30.41
CA ASN A 202 1.70 24.43 -30.15
C ASN A 202 0.22 24.18 -30.45
N LEU A 203 -0.10 23.08 -31.14
CA LEU A 203 -1.48 22.70 -31.43
C LEU A 203 -2.16 22.18 -30.15
N PRO A 204 -3.50 22.19 -30.07
CA PRO A 204 -4.19 21.54 -28.98
C PRO A 204 -3.82 20.04 -28.94
N ILE A 205 -3.30 19.59 -27.80
CA ILE A 205 -2.96 18.19 -27.55
C ILE A 205 -4.05 17.59 -26.65
N HIS A 206 -4.61 16.48 -27.08
CA HIS A 206 -5.57 15.68 -26.32
C HIS A 206 -4.93 14.34 -25.96
N VAL A 207 -4.87 14.02 -24.66
CA VAL A 207 -4.48 12.67 -24.21
C VAL A 207 -5.75 11.86 -24.09
N ALA A 208 -5.85 10.76 -24.81
CA ALA A 208 -7.00 9.87 -24.84
C ALA A 208 -6.59 8.46 -24.38
N ALA A 209 -7.38 7.86 -23.49
CA ALA A 209 -7.08 6.53 -22.99
C ALA A 209 -8.35 5.72 -22.68
N GLU A 210 -8.24 4.40 -22.80
CA GLU A 210 -9.37 3.46 -22.63
C GLU A 210 -9.14 2.43 -21.53
N SER A 211 -10.20 1.97 -20.84
CA SER A 211 -10.15 0.86 -19.89
C SER A 211 -9.22 1.19 -18.72
N TYR A 212 -8.16 0.40 -18.50
CA TYR A 212 -7.10 0.74 -17.53
C TYR A 212 -6.39 2.07 -17.85
N GLY A 213 -6.62 2.66 -19.02
CA GLY A 213 -6.27 4.04 -19.34
C GLY A 213 -6.86 5.10 -18.40
N GLY A 214 -7.90 4.77 -17.63
CA GLY A 214 -8.37 5.59 -16.52
C GLY A 214 -7.38 5.67 -15.36
N HIS A 215 -6.43 4.77 -15.27
CA HIS A 215 -5.28 4.89 -14.38
C HIS A 215 -4.17 5.73 -15.03
N TYR A 216 -3.71 5.31 -16.21
CA TYR A 216 -2.61 5.96 -16.93
C TYR A 216 -2.84 7.46 -17.17
N GLY A 217 -4.00 7.84 -17.70
CA GLY A 217 -4.31 9.22 -18.09
C GLY A 217 -4.18 10.20 -16.91
N PRO A 218 -4.94 10.03 -15.82
CA PRO A 218 -4.86 10.88 -14.64
C PRO A 218 -3.46 10.89 -14.01
N VAL A 219 -2.85 9.71 -13.80
CA VAL A 219 -1.53 9.61 -13.14
C VAL A 219 -0.45 10.32 -13.97
N TYR A 220 -0.43 10.11 -15.29
CA TYR A 220 0.59 10.70 -16.16
C TYR A 220 0.42 12.22 -16.29
N LEU A 221 -0.81 12.70 -16.42
CA LEU A 221 -1.06 14.14 -16.47
C LEU A 221 -0.77 14.82 -15.13
N LYS A 222 -1.12 14.19 -14.00
CA LYS A 222 -0.74 14.68 -12.68
C LYS A 222 0.78 14.78 -12.52
N HIS A 223 1.53 13.78 -12.97
CA HIS A 223 3.00 13.81 -12.97
C HIS A 223 3.56 14.99 -13.79
N ILE A 224 2.99 15.27 -14.96
CA ILE A 224 3.39 16.41 -15.80
C ILE A 224 3.06 17.74 -15.09
N LEU A 225 1.86 17.87 -14.53
CA LEU A 225 1.43 19.06 -13.80
C LEU A 225 2.33 19.33 -12.58
N ASP A 226 2.69 18.28 -11.83
CA ASP A 226 3.64 18.39 -10.72
C ASP A 226 5.03 18.81 -11.24
N SER A 227 5.51 18.21 -12.32
CA SER A 227 6.77 18.59 -12.95
C SER A 227 6.79 20.08 -13.36
N ARG A 228 5.67 20.61 -13.87
CA ARG A 228 5.51 22.04 -14.19
C ARG A 228 5.47 22.90 -12.93
N ALA A 229 4.75 22.47 -11.89
CA ALA A 229 4.62 23.20 -10.63
C ALA A 229 5.97 23.38 -9.93
N TYR A 230 6.87 22.40 -10.07
CA TYR A 230 8.24 22.44 -9.57
C TYR A 230 9.25 23.06 -10.56
N ASP A 231 8.80 23.64 -11.67
CA ASP A 231 9.65 24.22 -12.73
C ASP A 231 10.76 23.26 -13.20
N SER A 232 10.42 21.97 -13.31
CA SER A 232 11.39 20.96 -13.72
C SER A 232 11.85 21.17 -15.16
N ARG A 233 13.16 21.08 -15.40
CA ARG A 233 13.74 21.13 -16.75
C ARG A 233 13.27 20.00 -17.66
N SER A 234 12.79 18.89 -17.08
CA SER A 234 12.25 17.76 -17.81
C SER A 234 10.73 17.81 -17.97
N ALA A 235 10.05 18.84 -17.44
CA ALA A 235 8.61 19.00 -17.58
C ALA A 235 8.23 19.18 -19.05
N PHE A 236 7.14 18.53 -19.47
CA PHE A 236 6.58 18.77 -20.80
C PHE A 236 5.69 20.01 -20.80
N TRP A 237 6.07 21.04 -21.56
CA TRP A 237 5.38 22.34 -21.60
C TRP A 237 4.43 22.53 -22.79
N GLY A 238 4.20 21.48 -23.60
CA GLY A 238 3.25 21.56 -24.71
C GLY A 238 1.80 21.79 -24.27
N ASN A 239 0.97 22.23 -25.22
CA ASN A 239 -0.40 22.66 -24.98
C ASN A 239 -1.38 21.47 -24.81
N ILE A 240 -1.28 20.75 -23.68
CA ILE A 240 -2.26 19.74 -23.29
C ILE A 240 -3.56 20.45 -22.90
N THR A 241 -4.59 20.25 -23.73
CA THR A 241 -5.89 20.94 -23.59
C THR A 241 -6.97 20.04 -23.01
N SER A 242 -6.88 18.72 -23.20
CA SER A 242 -7.83 17.80 -22.58
C SER A 242 -7.30 16.40 -22.32
N LEU A 243 -7.94 15.74 -21.36
CA LEU A 243 -7.94 14.30 -21.14
C LEU A 243 -9.26 13.72 -21.66
N ILE A 244 -9.20 12.66 -22.46
CA ILE A 244 -10.36 11.93 -22.97
C ILE A 244 -10.31 10.51 -22.39
N LEU A 245 -11.33 10.14 -21.62
CA LEU A 245 -11.43 8.85 -20.96
C LEU A 245 -12.55 8.04 -21.61
N VAL A 246 -12.22 6.91 -22.23
CA VAL A 246 -13.18 6.02 -22.91
C VAL A 246 -13.35 4.75 -22.10
N ASP A 247 -14.54 4.45 -21.59
CA ASP A 247 -14.79 3.25 -20.75
C ASP A 247 -13.66 3.00 -19.74
N ALA A 248 -13.27 4.08 -19.05
CA ALA A 248 -12.00 4.13 -18.31
C ALA A 248 -12.19 3.86 -16.82
N LEU A 249 -11.55 2.83 -16.29
CA LEU A 249 -11.60 2.45 -14.88
C LEU A 249 -10.86 3.48 -14.01
N LEU A 250 -11.53 4.04 -13.00
CA LEU A 250 -10.95 4.96 -12.02
C LEU A 250 -11.00 4.43 -10.58
N ASP A 251 -12.02 3.63 -10.28
CA ASP A 251 -12.32 3.13 -8.94
C ASP A 251 -13.23 1.89 -9.04
N TRP A 252 -12.75 0.77 -8.51
CA TRP A 252 -13.48 -0.50 -8.47
C TRP A 252 -14.77 -0.44 -7.66
N THR A 253 -14.92 0.53 -6.75
CA THR A 253 -16.17 0.74 -6.01
C THR A 253 -17.30 1.06 -6.96
N GLY A 254 -17.05 1.88 -7.98
CA GLY A 254 -18.00 2.17 -9.05
C GLY A 254 -18.46 0.90 -9.73
N ASN A 255 -17.51 0.11 -10.22
CA ASN A 255 -17.80 -1.16 -10.88
C ASN A 255 -18.66 -2.08 -10.00
N ALA A 256 -18.32 -2.21 -8.72
CA ALA A 256 -19.04 -3.05 -7.78
C ALA A 256 -20.48 -2.60 -7.58
N VAL A 257 -20.70 -1.30 -7.36
CA VAL A 257 -22.04 -0.73 -7.17
C VAL A 257 -22.86 -0.91 -8.45
N GLY A 258 -22.33 -0.46 -9.59
CA GLY A 258 -23.06 -0.41 -10.85
C GLY A 258 -23.42 -1.76 -11.48
N THR A 259 -22.81 -2.87 -11.04
CA THR A 259 -23.17 -4.21 -11.52
C THR A 259 -24.64 -4.54 -11.29
N TYR A 260 -25.23 -4.11 -10.17
CA TYR A 260 -26.65 -4.33 -9.93
C TYR A 260 -27.51 -3.55 -10.92
N GLU A 261 -27.27 -2.24 -11.08
CA GLU A 261 -28.02 -1.39 -11.99
C GLU A 261 -27.91 -1.84 -13.44
N LEU A 262 -26.74 -2.35 -13.85
CA LEU A 262 -26.55 -2.84 -15.22
C LEU A 262 -27.31 -4.14 -15.47
N LEU A 263 -27.16 -5.15 -14.59
CA LEU A 263 -27.61 -6.52 -14.89
C LEU A 263 -29.00 -6.88 -14.35
N CYS A 264 -29.51 -6.11 -13.39
CA CYS A 264 -30.75 -6.43 -12.68
C CYS A 264 -31.88 -5.43 -12.92
N SER A 265 -31.58 -4.28 -13.52
CA SER A 265 -32.55 -3.24 -13.85
C SER A 265 -32.77 -3.19 -15.36
N ASP A 266 -34.02 -2.93 -15.78
CA ASP A 266 -34.34 -2.64 -17.18
C ASP A 266 -33.84 -1.25 -17.64
N HIS A 267 -33.37 -0.41 -16.72
CA HIS A 267 -32.96 0.98 -17.01
C HIS A 267 -31.85 1.07 -18.07
N PHE A 268 -30.86 0.17 -17.99
CA PHE A 268 -29.74 0.05 -18.94
C PHE A 268 -29.85 -1.21 -19.81
N GLY A 269 -31.07 -1.74 -20.00
CA GLY A 269 -31.30 -2.83 -20.96
C GLY A 269 -30.79 -4.22 -20.55
N GLY A 270 -30.06 -4.32 -19.45
CA GLY A 270 -29.56 -5.58 -18.92
C GLY A 270 -30.51 -6.35 -18.01
N GLY A 271 -31.72 -5.83 -17.76
CA GLY A 271 -32.73 -6.52 -16.94
C GLY A 271 -32.99 -7.96 -17.41
N GLY A 272 -32.79 -8.90 -16.48
CA GLY A 272 -32.98 -10.33 -16.74
C GLY A 272 -31.79 -11.05 -17.39
N ILE A 273 -30.62 -10.40 -17.53
CA ILE A 273 -29.38 -11.09 -17.96
C ILE A 273 -28.95 -12.14 -16.93
N ILE A 274 -29.10 -11.83 -15.65
CA ILE A 274 -28.94 -12.77 -14.54
C ILE A 274 -30.29 -12.96 -13.82
N ASN A 275 -30.44 -14.09 -13.12
CA ASN A 275 -31.70 -14.43 -12.47
C ASN A 275 -31.97 -13.56 -11.22
N SER A 276 -33.24 -13.47 -10.81
CA SER A 276 -33.66 -12.62 -9.68
C SER A 276 -32.98 -12.97 -8.36
N THR A 277 -32.68 -14.26 -8.12
CA THR A 277 -31.97 -14.71 -6.91
C THR A 277 -30.53 -14.19 -6.88
N ALA A 278 -29.84 -14.16 -8.02
CA ALA A 278 -28.51 -13.56 -8.15
C ALA A 278 -28.59 -12.05 -7.88
N CYS A 279 -29.57 -11.37 -8.48
CA CYS A 279 -29.82 -9.95 -8.22
C CYS A 279 -30.06 -9.65 -6.74
N ASP A 280 -30.85 -10.47 -6.04
CA ASP A 280 -31.08 -10.31 -4.61
C ASP A 280 -29.78 -10.44 -3.82
N LYS A 281 -28.91 -11.40 -4.17
CA LYS A 281 -27.61 -11.58 -3.49
C LYS A 281 -26.65 -10.41 -3.74
N ILE A 282 -26.57 -9.92 -4.99
CA ILE A 282 -25.79 -8.72 -5.32
C ILE A 282 -26.30 -7.54 -4.48
N ARG A 283 -27.61 -7.32 -4.43
CA ARG A 283 -28.22 -6.23 -3.64
C ARG A 283 -27.80 -6.25 -2.17
N HIS A 284 -27.75 -7.43 -1.53
CA HIS A 284 -27.33 -7.57 -0.13
C HIS A 284 -25.82 -7.36 0.07
N ALA A 285 -25.00 -7.53 -0.98
CA ALA A 285 -23.56 -7.32 -0.92
C ALA A 285 -23.15 -5.85 -1.09
N MET A 286 -24.03 -4.98 -1.61
CA MET A 286 -23.72 -3.58 -1.93
C MET A 286 -23.21 -2.74 -0.75
N PRO A 287 -23.85 -2.71 0.45
CA PRO A 287 -23.44 -1.80 1.52
C PRO A 287 -21.98 -2.03 1.97
N GLU A 288 -21.54 -3.28 1.89
CA GLU A 288 -20.18 -3.65 2.25
C GLU A 288 -19.17 -3.36 1.14
N ALA A 289 -19.56 -3.48 -0.13
CA ALA A 289 -18.74 -3.04 -1.24
C ALA A 289 -18.47 -1.53 -1.14
N GLU A 290 -19.48 -0.72 -0.82
CA GLU A 290 -19.32 0.72 -0.58
C GLU A 290 -18.41 1.01 0.62
N ARG A 291 -18.58 0.28 1.74
CA ARG A 291 -17.76 0.43 2.95
C ARG A 291 -16.28 0.12 2.67
N LEU A 292 -16.00 -0.98 1.98
CA LEU A 292 -14.64 -1.38 1.59
C LEU A 292 -14.05 -0.42 0.56
N GLY A 293 -14.86 0.07 -0.37
CA GLY A 293 -14.49 1.10 -1.33
C GLY A 293 -14.04 2.40 -0.68
N LEU A 294 -14.78 2.86 0.34
CA LEU A 294 -14.38 4.04 1.12
C LEU A 294 -13.03 3.84 1.81
N LEU A 295 -12.76 2.64 2.36
CA LEU A 295 -11.48 2.35 3.01
C LEU A 295 -10.33 2.34 1.98
N CYS A 296 -10.55 1.77 0.80
CA CYS A 296 -9.60 1.80 -0.30
C CYS A 296 -9.30 3.24 -0.76
N ASP A 297 -10.33 4.06 -0.98
CA ASP A 297 -10.16 5.49 -1.34
C ASP A 297 -9.42 6.27 -0.24
N LEU A 298 -9.66 5.99 1.04
CA LEU A 298 -8.98 6.67 2.14
C LEU A 298 -7.50 6.28 2.23
N SER A 299 -7.18 5.00 2.08
CA SER A 299 -5.82 4.48 2.25
C SER A 299 -4.88 4.83 1.10
N GLN A 300 -5.39 4.89 -0.13
CA GLN A 300 -4.59 4.97 -1.37
C GLN A 300 -3.53 3.85 -1.49
N ASP A 301 -3.76 2.73 -0.81
CA ASP A 301 -2.85 1.58 -0.79
C ASP A 301 -3.55 0.38 -1.42
N GLY A 302 -2.94 -0.16 -2.48
CA GLY A 302 -3.46 -1.32 -3.20
C GLY A 302 -3.69 -2.54 -2.30
N HIS A 303 -2.90 -2.72 -1.24
CA HIS A 303 -3.07 -3.82 -0.30
C HIS A 303 -4.32 -3.68 0.56
N GLU A 304 -4.64 -2.44 0.96
CA GLU A 304 -5.87 -2.15 1.72
C GLU A 304 -7.11 -2.25 0.80
N CYS A 305 -6.93 -2.06 -0.51
CA CYS A 305 -7.97 -2.24 -1.52
C CYS A 305 -8.30 -3.71 -1.85
N VAL A 306 -7.45 -4.67 -1.44
CA VAL A 306 -7.70 -6.12 -1.65
C VAL A 306 -9.02 -6.57 -1.04
N GLY A 307 -9.43 -5.97 0.08
CA GLY A 307 -10.71 -6.29 0.71
C GLY A 307 -11.91 -6.05 -0.22
N LEU A 308 -11.92 -4.91 -0.93
CA LEU A 308 -12.96 -4.57 -1.90
C LEU A 308 -12.96 -5.57 -3.07
N ASP A 309 -11.79 -5.81 -3.65
CA ASP A 309 -11.65 -6.72 -4.80
C ASP A 309 -12.15 -8.13 -4.49
N MET A 310 -11.75 -8.68 -3.33
CA MET A 310 -12.20 -9.99 -2.89
C MET A 310 -13.72 -10.02 -2.69
N HIS A 311 -14.29 -9.00 -2.05
CA HIS A 311 -15.74 -8.94 -1.83
C HIS A 311 -16.50 -8.82 -3.16
N TYR A 312 -16.04 -7.97 -4.07
CA TYR A 312 -16.58 -7.83 -5.42
C TYR A 312 -16.55 -9.16 -6.18
N THR A 313 -15.38 -9.78 -6.27
CA THR A 313 -15.18 -11.06 -6.97
C THR A 313 -16.06 -12.18 -6.39
N ASN A 314 -16.17 -12.27 -5.07
CA ASN A 314 -16.81 -13.41 -4.42
C ASN A 314 -18.34 -13.29 -4.29
N HIS A 315 -18.87 -12.07 -4.29
CA HIS A 315 -20.27 -11.84 -3.98
C HIS A 315 -21.05 -11.09 -5.07
N ILE A 316 -20.36 -10.38 -5.97
CA ILE A 316 -20.97 -9.53 -6.98
C ILE A 316 -20.68 -10.11 -8.38
N ASP A 317 -19.39 -10.19 -8.75
CA ASP A 317 -18.97 -10.54 -10.11
C ASP A 317 -19.26 -12.00 -10.48
N VAL A 318 -19.27 -12.89 -9.48
CA VAL A 318 -19.40 -14.36 -9.65
C VAL A 318 -20.55 -14.78 -10.58
N TYR A 319 -21.68 -14.07 -10.58
CA TYR A 319 -22.85 -14.45 -11.37
C TYR A 319 -22.70 -14.15 -12.86
N TYR A 320 -22.10 -13.00 -13.19
CA TYR A 320 -21.85 -12.63 -14.57
C TYR A 320 -20.57 -13.30 -15.10
N ARG A 321 -19.60 -13.53 -14.21
CA ARG A 321 -18.37 -14.29 -14.50
C ARG A 321 -18.66 -15.68 -15.03
N GLU A 322 -19.63 -16.40 -14.46
CA GLU A 322 -20.04 -17.71 -14.97
C GLU A 322 -20.52 -17.64 -16.45
N LEU A 323 -21.17 -16.54 -16.85
CA LEU A 323 -21.61 -16.34 -18.22
C LEU A 323 -20.44 -16.02 -19.17
N ILE A 324 -19.44 -15.28 -18.70
CA ILE A 324 -18.18 -15.06 -19.41
C ILE A 324 -17.40 -16.37 -19.56
N GLU A 325 -17.25 -17.11 -18.45
CA GLU A 325 -16.55 -18.39 -18.38
C GLU A 325 -17.27 -19.55 -19.07
N SER A 326 -18.54 -19.39 -19.43
CA SER A 326 -19.25 -20.31 -20.33
C SER A 326 -19.26 -19.82 -21.78
N GLY A 327 -18.74 -18.62 -22.05
CA GLY A 327 -18.68 -18.03 -23.40
C GLY A 327 -20.03 -17.53 -23.88
N ARG A 328 -21.03 -17.56 -23.00
CA ARG A 328 -22.41 -17.13 -23.27
C ARG A 328 -22.57 -15.63 -23.23
N ARG A 329 -21.60 -14.90 -22.67
CA ARG A 329 -21.57 -13.44 -22.59
C ARG A 329 -20.16 -12.89 -22.74
N SER A 330 -20.05 -11.66 -23.21
CA SER A 330 -18.80 -10.90 -23.32
C SER A 330 -18.61 -10.00 -22.07
N PRO A 331 -17.37 -9.84 -21.57
CA PRO A 331 -17.06 -8.86 -20.53
C PRO A 331 -17.12 -7.41 -21.05
N PHE A 332 -17.11 -7.20 -22.37
CA PHE A 332 -17.10 -5.87 -23.01
C PHE A 332 -18.44 -5.50 -23.65
N ASN A 333 -19.39 -6.43 -23.72
CA ASN A 333 -20.75 -6.16 -24.18
C ASN A 333 -21.73 -7.21 -23.62
N ILE A 334 -22.65 -6.77 -22.77
CA ILE A 334 -23.61 -7.64 -22.09
C ILE A 334 -24.62 -8.35 -23.00
N HIS A 335 -24.73 -7.93 -24.26
CA HIS A 335 -25.64 -8.50 -25.25
C HIS A 335 -24.94 -9.43 -26.25
N GLN A 336 -23.61 -9.53 -26.23
CA GLN A 336 -22.84 -10.37 -27.13
C GLN A 336 -22.34 -11.64 -26.45
N ASP A 337 -22.24 -12.72 -27.22
CA ASP A 337 -21.56 -13.95 -26.82
C ASP A 337 -20.04 -13.77 -26.91
N CYS A 338 -19.27 -14.63 -26.23
CA CYS A 338 -17.81 -14.64 -26.26
C CYS A 338 -17.27 -15.93 -26.91
N PRO A 339 -17.26 -16.03 -28.26
CA PRO A 339 -16.81 -17.22 -28.95
C PRO A 339 -15.28 -17.41 -28.94
N SER A 340 -14.51 -16.32 -28.80
CA SER A 340 -13.03 -16.34 -28.82
C SER A 340 -12.45 -15.66 -27.57
N ARG A 341 -12.21 -16.45 -26.52
CA ARG A 341 -11.63 -15.98 -25.25
C ARG A 341 -10.15 -15.57 -25.40
N PRO A 342 -9.66 -14.64 -24.56
CA PRO A 342 -10.33 -13.97 -23.44
C PRO A 342 -10.96 -12.64 -23.87
N LEU A 343 -10.53 -12.10 -25.02
CA LEU A 343 -10.87 -10.77 -25.49
C LEU A 343 -12.24 -10.73 -26.18
N CYS A 344 -12.86 -11.90 -26.38
CA CYS A 344 -14.22 -12.04 -26.89
C CYS A 344 -14.46 -11.36 -28.23
N TYR A 345 -13.42 -11.19 -29.05
CA TYR A 345 -13.53 -10.53 -30.36
C TYR A 345 -14.44 -11.29 -31.31
N THR A 346 -15.66 -10.80 -31.50
CA THR A 346 -16.59 -11.37 -32.47
C THR A 346 -16.17 -10.96 -33.88
N GLY A 347 -15.62 -11.90 -34.65
CA GLY A 347 -15.56 -11.82 -36.11
C GLY A 347 -14.58 -10.82 -36.73
N LYS A 348 -13.97 -9.87 -36.00
CA LYS A 348 -12.91 -9.00 -36.54
C LYS A 348 -11.63 -9.81 -36.80
N GLY A 349 -10.91 -9.49 -37.88
CA GLY A 349 -9.66 -10.16 -38.27
C GLY A 349 -8.57 -10.14 -37.19
N ASN A 350 -7.66 -11.13 -37.21
CA ASN A 350 -6.60 -11.29 -36.21
C ASN A 350 -5.40 -10.38 -36.51
N PHE A 351 -5.42 -9.15 -35.97
CA PHE A 351 -4.37 -8.16 -36.17
C PHE A 351 -3.02 -8.59 -35.55
N THR A 352 -3.01 -9.34 -34.43
CA THR A 352 -1.78 -9.89 -33.84
C THR A 352 -1.06 -10.81 -34.82
N ARG A 353 -1.80 -11.69 -35.53
CA ARG A 353 -1.24 -12.53 -36.58
C ARG A 353 -0.69 -11.71 -37.74
N TYR A 354 -1.41 -10.66 -38.14
CA TYR A 354 -1.00 -9.75 -39.21
C TYR A 354 0.29 -9.00 -38.87
N LEU A 355 0.39 -8.40 -37.69
CA LEU A 355 1.58 -7.67 -37.22
C LEU A 355 2.81 -8.56 -37.06
N ASN A 356 2.64 -9.87 -36.90
CA ASN A 356 3.73 -10.84 -36.85
C ASN A 356 4.22 -11.32 -38.22
N GLN A 357 3.57 -10.92 -39.33
CA GLN A 357 4.04 -11.28 -40.67
C GLN A 357 5.38 -10.61 -40.98
N GLY A 358 6.30 -11.34 -41.64
CA GLY A 358 7.66 -10.86 -41.87
C GLY A 358 7.74 -9.54 -42.65
N HIS A 359 6.84 -9.33 -43.62
CA HIS A 359 6.79 -8.09 -44.39
C HIS A 359 6.35 -6.88 -43.55
N VAL A 360 5.38 -7.06 -42.64
CA VAL A 360 4.91 -6.02 -41.72
C VAL A 360 6.00 -5.67 -40.71
N LYS A 361 6.62 -6.66 -40.05
CA LYS A 361 7.73 -6.41 -39.11
C LYS A 361 8.89 -5.68 -39.78
N SER A 362 9.24 -6.07 -41.00
CA SER A 362 10.28 -5.39 -41.79
C SER A 362 9.91 -3.95 -42.14
N ALA A 363 8.64 -3.69 -42.46
CA ALA A 363 8.14 -2.33 -42.69
C ALA A 363 8.24 -1.48 -41.41
N LEU A 364 7.88 -2.03 -40.25
CA LEU A 364 7.97 -1.36 -38.95
C LEU A 364 9.40 -1.25 -38.39
N GLY A 365 10.39 -1.92 -39.00
CA GLY A 365 11.79 -1.87 -38.58
C GLY A 365 12.20 -2.90 -37.51
N PHE A 366 11.41 -3.96 -37.34
CA PHE A 366 11.68 -5.05 -36.40
C PHE A 366 12.22 -6.30 -37.10
N PRO A 367 13.13 -7.05 -36.46
CA PRO A 367 13.68 -8.28 -37.04
C PRO A 367 12.63 -9.38 -37.13
N GLU A 368 12.86 -10.36 -38.02
CA GLU A 368 11.96 -11.50 -38.19
C GLU A 368 11.79 -12.34 -36.90
N SER A 369 12.79 -12.33 -36.02
CA SER A 369 12.76 -12.99 -34.70
C SER A 369 11.88 -12.29 -33.66
N PHE A 370 11.52 -11.02 -33.86
CA PHE A 370 10.67 -10.29 -32.92
C PHE A 370 9.24 -10.87 -32.93
N VAL A 371 8.65 -11.03 -31.76
CA VAL A 371 7.28 -11.53 -31.60
C VAL A 371 6.41 -10.45 -30.97
N TYR A 372 5.46 -9.95 -31.75
CA TYR A 372 4.47 -8.98 -31.27
C TYR A 372 3.34 -9.69 -30.53
N ASN A 373 2.96 -9.15 -29.36
CA ASN A 373 1.79 -9.57 -28.61
C ASN A 373 0.90 -8.35 -28.32
N GLY A 374 -0.40 -8.48 -28.55
CA GLY A 374 -1.37 -7.40 -28.29
C GLY A 374 -1.57 -7.07 -26.81
N ILE A 375 -1.13 -7.96 -25.91
CA ILE A 375 -1.09 -7.72 -24.47
C ILE A 375 0.14 -8.41 -23.88
N ASN A 376 0.85 -7.71 -22.99
CA ASN A 376 1.93 -8.29 -22.20
C ASN A 376 1.37 -8.81 -20.87
N LEU A 377 1.22 -10.13 -20.77
CA LEU A 377 0.63 -10.79 -19.60
C LEU A 377 1.57 -10.84 -18.39
N ASP A 378 2.89 -10.83 -18.61
CA ASP A 378 3.87 -10.79 -17.53
C ASP A 378 3.79 -9.43 -16.82
N MET A 379 3.66 -8.35 -17.58
CA MET A 379 3.47 -7.01 -17.05
C MET A 379 2.14 -6.88 -16.31
N ASN A 380 1.06 -7.41 -16.91
CA ASN A 380 -0.24 -7.44 -16.26
C ASN A 380 -0.19 -8.16 -14.90
N THR A 381 0.55 -9.27 -14.84
CA THR A 381 0.79 -10.03 -13.61
C THR A 381 1.60 -9.22 -12.59
N ALA A 382 2.66 -8.55 -13.02
CA ALA A 382 3.49 -7.71 -12.17
C ALA A 382 2.67 -6.57 -11.53
N TYR A 383 1.85 -5.86 -12.32
CA TYR A 383 0.93 -4.83 -11.82
C TYR A 383 -0.04 -5.39 -10.77
N THR A 384 -0.58 -6.57 -11.02
CA THR A 384 -1.56 -7.18 -10.13
C THR A 384 -0.94 -7.67 -8.83
N LEU A 385 0.26 -8.25 -8.87
CA LEU A 385 1.01 -8.63 -7.66
C LEU A 385 1.41 -7.41 -6.83
N GLY A 386 1.64 -6.26 -7.48
CA GLY A 386 1.81 -4.97 -6.81
C GLY A 386 0.53 -4.35 -6.26
N HIS A 387 -0.63 -4.96 -6.54
CA HIS A 387 -1.98 -4.45 -6.22
C HIS A 387 -2.27 -3.04 -6.74
N ASP A 388 -1.51 -2.56 -7.72
CA ASP A 388 -1.66 -1.23 -8.30
C ASP A 388 -3.01 -1.05 -9.03
N PRO A 389 -3.51 -2.06 -9.78
CA PRO A 389 -4.82 -1.97 -10.41
C PRO A 389 -6.00 -1.84 -9.45
N LEU A 390 -5.80 -2.11 -8.15
CA LEU A 390 -6.84 -1.98 -7.14
C LEU A 390 -6.94 -0.57 -6.55
N LYS A 391 -5.91 0.26 -6.76
CA LYS A 391 -5.91 1.65 -6.29
C LYS A 391 -6.94 2.49 -7.04
N THR A 392 -7.38 3.57 -6.43
CA THR A 392 -8.23 4.57 -7.08
C THR A 392 -7.38 5.67 -7.71
N THR A 393 -7.75 6.20 -8.88
CA THR A 393 -7.10 7.37 -9.50
C THR A 393 -7.97 8.63 -9.50
N THR A 394 -8.99 8.65 -8.64
CA THR A 394 -9.96 9.74 -8.50
C THR A 394 -9.31 11.02 -7.97
N ARG A 395 -8.28 10.92 -7.12
CA ARG A 395 -7.54 12.08 -6.58
C ARG A 395 -6.69 12.75 -7.65
N GLU A 396 -6.00 11.97 -8.47
CA GLU A 396 -5.21 12.41 -9.59
C GLU A 396 -6.10 13.12 -10.62
N LEU A 397 -7.26 12.52 -10.94
CA LEU A 397 -8.21 13.14 -11.85
C LEU A 397 -8.78 14.46 -11.30
N GLY A 398 -9.11 14.51 -10.00
CA GLY A 398 -9.55 15.73 -9.34
C GLY A 398 -8.50 16.84 -9.42
N ALA A 399 -7.23 16.50 -9.18
CA ALA A 399 -6.13 17.45 -9.32
C ALA A 399 -5.89 17.92 -10.76
N VAL A 400 -6.12 17.06 -11.77
CA VAL A 400 -6.07 17.46 -13.19
C VAL A 400 -7.16 18.49 -13.50
N LEU A 401 -8.38 18.31 -12.99
CA LEU A 401 -9.48 19.25 -13.16
C LEU A 401 -9.22 20.60 -12.46
N ASP A 402 -8.66 20.56 -11.26
CA ASP A 402 -8.40 21.75 -10.41
C ASP A 402 -7.11 22.50 -10.79
N ALA A 403 -6.29 21.94 -11.70
CA ALA A 403 -5.01 22.53 -12.11
C ALA A 403 -5.13 23.99 -12.60
N HIS A 404 -6.28 24.37 -13.14
CA HIS A 404 -6.54 25.74 -13.62
C HIS A 404 -6.61 26.80 -12.50
N GLU A 405 -6.92 26.39 -11.27
CA GLU A 405 -7.01 27.29 -10.10
C GLU A 405 -5.62 27.55 -9.49
N THR A 406 -4.66 26.67 -9.77
CA THR A 406 -3.28 26.84 -9.33
C THR A 406 -2.65 27.98 -10.13
N GLY A 407 -2.37 29.11 -9.46
CA GLY A 407 -1.83 30.30 -10.10
C GLY A 407 -0.56 30.01 -10.93
N GLY A 408 -0.36 30.75 -12.03
CA GLY A 408 0.82 30.58 -12.90
C GLY A 408 0.59 29.79 -14.20
N GLY A 409 -0.64 29.34 -14.48
CA GLY A 409 -0.97 28.71 -15.76
C GLY A 409 -0.43 27.28 -15.91
N LEU A 410 -0.33 26.54 -14.80
CA LEU A 410 0.23 25.18 -14.76
C LEU A 410 -0.50 24.18 -15.68
N GLY A 411 -1.80 24.40 -15.91
CA GLY A 411 -2.54 23.79 -17.01
C GLY A 411 -4.04 24.06 -16.93
N ASP A 412 -4.69 24.28 -18.08
CA ASP A 412 -6.15 24.35 -18.21
C ASP A 412 -6.65 23.11 -18.96
N ILE A 413 -6.68 21.97 -18.26
CA ILE A 413 -7.02 20.67 -18.85
C ILE A 413 -8.49 20.36 -18.61
N ARG A 414 -9.23 20.14 -19.69
CA ARG A 414 -10.63 19.68 -19.64
C ARG A 414 -10.70 18.16 -19.72
N VAL A 415 -11.74 17.56 -19.16
CA VAL A 415 -11.95 16.11 -19.16
C VAL A 415 -13.23 15.78 -19.93
N LEU A 416 -13.10 14.96 -20.97
CA LEU A 416 -14.21 14.34 -21.68
C LEU A 416 -14.27 12.86 -21.31
N VAL A 417 -15.40 12.41 -20.76
CA VAL A 417 -15.65 11.00 -20.47
C VAL A 417 -16.63 10.45 -21.50
N LEU A 418 -16.26 9.38 -22.18
CA LEU A 418 -17.10 8.64 -23.11
C LEU A 418 -17.37 7.26 -22.52
N ASN A 419 -18.65 6.90 -22.34
CA ASN A 419 -19.00 5.57 -21.86
C ASN A 419 -19.99 4.83 -22.77
N GLY A 420 -19.71 3.55 -23.02
CA GLY A 420 -20.62 2.58 -23.59
C GLY A 420 -21.58 2.01 -22.55
N ASN A 421 -22.87 1.88 -22.90
CA ASN A 421 -23.89 1.39 -21.95
C ASN A 421 -23.78 -0.11 -21.69
N ASP A 422 -23.34 -0.85 -22.70
CA ASP A 422 -23.35 -2.31 -22.67
C ASP A 422 -22.08 -2.90 -22.04
N ASP A 423 -21.10 -2.07 -21.68
CA ASP A 423 -19.87 -2.56 -21.08
C ASP A 423 -20.13 -3.06 -19.65
N TYR A 424 -19.65 -4.26 -19.35
CA TYR A 424 -19.72 -4.83 -18.02
C TYR A 424 -18.50 -4.45 -17.18
N ILE A 425 -17.30 -4.55 -17.77
CA ILE A 425 -16.05 -4.43 -17.04
C ILE A 425 -15.76 -2.98 -16.61
N VAL A 426 -16.28 -1.98 -17.32
CA VAL A 426 -16.32 -0.58 -16.88
C VAL A 426 -17.73 -0.03 -17.01
N ASN A 427 -18.64 -0.61 -16.22
CA ASN A 427 -20.07 -0.38 -16.40
C ASN A 427 -20.51 1.09 -16.22
N THR A 428 -21.35 1.55 -17.15
CA THR A 428 -21.88 2.92 -17.16
C THR A 428 -22.50 3.40 -15.83
N PRO A 429 -23.36 2.62 -15.13
CA PRO A 429 -23.90 3.04 -13.83
C PRO A 429 -22.82 3.24 -12.77
N GLY A 430 -21.83 2.35 -12.69
CA GLY A 430 -20.71 2.47 -11.77
C GLY A 430 -19.88 3.71 -12.02
N GLN A 431 -19.65 4.02 -13.30
CA GLN A 431 -19.00 5.24 -13.71
C GLN A 431 -19.84 6.49 -13.35
N GLN A 432 -21.19 6.43 -13.41
CA GLN A 432 -22.05 7.51 -12.90
C GLN A 432 -21.82 7.78 -11.43
N TYR A 433 -21.76 6.72 -10.63
CA TYR A 433 -21.44 6.82 -9.21
C TYR A 433 -20.07 7.48 -8.98
N VAL A 434 -19.02 7.05 -9.69
CA VAL A 434 -17.66 7.58 -9.50
C VAL A 434 -17.58 9.07 -9.84
N TYR A 435 -18.08 9.50 -11.01
CA TYR A 435 -17.98 10.91 -11.42
C TYR A 435 -18.88 11.84 -10.59
N ASP A 436 -20.04 11.37 -10.11
CA ASP A 436 -20.88 12.17 -9.20
C ASP A 436 -20.24 12.33 -7.81
N ASN A 437 -19.39 11.39 -7.40
CA ASN A 437 -18.68 11.44 -6.12
C ASN A 437 -17.22 11.93 -6.22
N LEU A 438 -16.74 12.23 -7.42
CA LEU A 438 -15.40 12.75 -7.67
C LEU A 438 -15.17 14.05 -6.89
N ARG A 439 -14.10 14.12 -6.10
CA ARG A 439 -13.75 15.29 -5.28
C ARG A 439 -12.87 16.26 -6.09
N TRP A 440 -13.42 17.42 -6.41
CA TRP A 440 -12.76 18.53 -7.13
C TRP A 440 -13.58 19.81 -6.98
N SER A 441 -13.05 20.96 -7.39
CA SER A 441 -13.68 22.28 -7.13
C SER A 441 -15.06 22.44 -7.79
N GLY A 442 -15.24 21.85 -8.98
CA GLY A 442 -16.50 21.86 -9.74
C GLY A 442 -17.51 20.75 -9.38
N GLN A 443 -17.25 19.95 -8.34
CA GLN A 443 -18.10 18.79 -8.00
C GLN A 443 -19.58 19.16 -7.81
N ALA A 444 -19.86 20.23 -7.07
CA ALA A 444 -21.23 20.63 -6.77
C ALA A 444 -22.01 20.95 -8.05
N ASP A 445 -21.39 21.69 -8.96
CA ASP A 445 -21.99 22.10 -10.25
C ASP A 445 -22.20 20.90 -11.17
N TYR A 446 -21.24 19.97 -11.20
CA TYR A 446 -21.39 18.73 -11.95
C TYR A 446 -22.55 17.90 -11.41
N ARG A 447 -22.64 17.70 -10.09
CA ARG A 447 -23.68 16.87 -9.46
C ARG A 447 -25.09 17.35 -9.74
N ILE A 448 -25.34 18.65 -9.66
CA ILE A 448 -26.67 19.25 -9.88
C ILE A 448 -27.05 19.33 -11.37
N SER A 449 -26.08 19.18 -12.28
CA SER A 449 -26.32 19.25 -13.71
C SER A 449 -27.18 18.09 -14.20
N SER A 450 -28.20 18.41 -15.01
CA SER A 450 -29.09 17.40 -15.58
C SER A 450 -28.48 16.73 -16.82
N TRP A 451 -28.78 15.44 -17.02
CA TRP A 451 -28.54 14.74 -18.27
C TRP A 451 -29.38 15.34 -19.40
N ARG A 452 -28.77 15.56 -20.56
CA ARG A 452 -29.36 16.20 -21.74
C ARG A 452 -29.16 15.30 -22.95
N ALA A 453 -30.11 15.29 -23.88
CA ALA A 453 -29.88 14.61 -25.16
C ALA A 453 -28.71 15.28 -25.90
N LEU A 454 -27.94 14.49 -26.66
CA LEU A 454 -26.92 15.05 -27.54
C LEU A 454 -27.57 15.97 -28.60
N PRO A 455 -26.94 17.11 -28.94
CA PRO A 455 -27.38 17.96 -30.04
C PRO A 455 -27.54 17.19 -31.35
N GLU A 456 -28.63 17.43 -32.09
CA GLU A 456 -28.91 16.75 -33.37
C GLU A 456 -27.78 16.93 -34.40
N GLU A 457 -27.09 18.07 -34.34
CA GLU A 457 -25.96 18.43 -35.19
C GLU A 457 -24.72 17.53 -35.05
N LEU A 458 -24.58 16.82 -33.92
CA LEU A 458 -23.47 15.86 -33.72
C LEU A 458 -23.69 14.53 -34.46
N ALA A 459 -24.87 14.33 -35.08
CA ALA A 459 -25.24 13.08 -35.75
C ALA A 459 -24.98 11.81 -34.90
N ALA A 460 -25.11 11.94 -33.57
CA ALA A 460 -24.81 10.90 -32.59
C ALA A 460 -25.98 10.70 -31.63
N SER A 461 -26.19 9.45 -31.19
CA SER A 461 -27.14 9.11 -30.13
C SER A 461 -26.46 9.08 -28.77
N GLY A 462 -27.23 9.35 -27.71
CA GLY A 462 -26.72 9.37 -26.33
C GLY A 462 -27.21 10.56 -25.53
N PHE A 463 -26.76 10.59 -24.27
CA PHE A 463 -27.00 11.66 -23.33
C PHE A 463 -25.67 12.22 -22.84
N TRP A 464 -25.66 13.49 -22.44
CA TRP A 464 -24.50 14.11 -21.86
C TRP A 464 -24.85 14.91 -20.60
N LYS A 465 -23.86 15.03 -19.71
CA LYS A 465 -23.89 15.81 -18.47
C LYS A 465 -22.54 16.47 -18.32
N GLY A 466 -22.51 17.69 -17.81
CA GLY A 466 -21.25 18.39 -17.57
C GLY A 466 -21.46 19.69 -16.82
N THR A 467 -20.36 20.26 -16.34
CA THR A 467 -20.33 21.60 -15.73
C THR A 467 -20.61 22.68 -16.77
N ASP A 468 -21.12 23.84 -16.33
CA ASP A 468 -21.45 24.96 -17.22
C ASP A 468 -20.21 25.55 -17.91
N ASP A 469 -19.03 25.45 -17.28
CA ASP A 469 -17.73 25.84 -17.85
C ASP A 469 -17.10 24.78 -18.78
N GLY A 470 -17.72 23.59 -18.87
CA GLY A 470 -17.27 22.49 -19.72
C GLY A 470 -15.95 21.83 -19.28
N ARG A 471 -15.53 21.99 -18.02
CA ARG A 471 -14.32 21.33 -17.48
C ARG A 471 -14.46 19.83 -17.38
N LEU A 472 -15.59 19.35 -16.88
CA LEU A 472 -15.94 17.94 -16.90
C LEU A 472 -17.20 17.78 -17.74
N VAL A 473 -17.06 17.07 -18.86
CA VAL A 473 -18.18 16.67 -19.72
C VAL A 473 -18.17 15.16 -19.85
N ARG A 474 -19.31 14.54 -19.62
CA ARG A 474 -19.52 13.12 -19.82
C ARG A 474 -20.61 12.87 -20.85
N LYS A 475 -20.33 12.00 -21.80
CA LYS A 475 -21.27 11.44 -22.77
C LYS A 475 -21.44 9.95 -22.50
N VAL A 476 -22.70 9.54 -22.42
CA VAL A 476 -23.12 8.14 -22.31
C VAL A 476 -23.85 7.79 -23.60
N ALA A 477 -23.49 6.66 -24.22
CA ALA A 477 -24.15 6.17 -25.44
C ALA A 477 -25.63 5.81 -25.16
N CYS A 478 -26.43 5.51 -26.19
CA CYS A 478 -27.80 5.03 -26.01
C CYS A 478 -27.96 3.67 -26.69
N ASP A 479 -28.25 2.64 -25.88
CA ASP A 479 -28.63 1.28 -26.25
C ASP A 479 -30.16 1.10 -26.19
N HIS A 480 -30.93 2.06 -26.71
CA HIS A 480 -32.33 1.84 -27.13
C HIS A 480 -33.36 1.32 -26.10
N THR A 481 -33.20 1.56 -24.80
CA THR A 481 -34.12 1.04 -23.78
C THR A 481 -35.41 1.85 -23.53
N GLN A 482 -35.69 2.92 -24.31
CA GLN A 482 -37.02 3.55 -24.41
C GLN A 482 -37.36 3.92 -25.88
N PRO A 483 -38.40 3.36 -26.54
CA PRO A 483 -38.42 3.23 -28.00
C PRO A 483 -39.62 3.93 -28.67
N VAL A 484 -39.58 5.26 -28.88
CA VAL A 484 -40.58 5.92 -29.76
C VAL A 484 -39.97 7.19 -30.37
N CYS A 485 -39.80 7.23 -31.69
CA CYS A 485 -39.43 8.49 -32.35
C CYS A 485 -40.56 9.53 -32.20
N ASN A 486 -40.23 10.83 -32.15
CA ASN A 486 -41.22 11.90 -31.94
C ASN A 486 -42.38 11.86 -32.94
N ARG A 487 -42.15 11.36 -34.17
CA ARG A 487 -43.20 11.12 -35.17
C ARG A 487 -44.22 10.06 -34.73
N CYS A 488 -43.77 8.92 -34.21
CA CYS A 488 -44.67 7.85 -33.76
C CYS A 488 -45.45 8.24 -32.49
N ARG A 489 -44.83 9.07 -31.63
CA ARG A 489 -45.47 9.68 -30.45
C ARG A 489 -46.53 10.71 -30.84
N ALA A 490 -46.28 11.50 -31.87
CA ALA A 490 -47.26 12.46 -32.41
C ALA A 490 -48.44 11.78 -33.11
N THR A 491 -48.33 10.49 -33.48
CA THR A 491 -49.36 9.75 -34.22
C THR A 491 -50.04 8.64 -33.41
N ASN A 492 -49.79 8.49 -32.11
CA ASN A 492 -50.29 7.41 -31.25
C ASN A 492 -50.09 6.00 -31.85
N ARG A 493 -48.89 5.76 -32.40
CA ARG A 493 -48.48 4.47 -32.99
C ARG A 493 -47.20 3.96 -32.37
N GLU A 494 -47.06 4.14 -31.06
CA GLU A 494 -45.86 3.78 -30.31
C GLU A 494 -45.53 2.29 -30.42
N ARG A 495 -46.58 1.44 -30.49
CA ARG A 495 -46.45 -0.03 -30.57
C ARG A 495 -46.10 -0.56 -31.97
N GLU A 496 -46.18 0.28 -33.00
CA GLU A 496 -45.86 -0.07 -34.40
C GLU A 496 -44.48 0.46 -34.85
N CYS A 497 -43.74 1.11 -33.94
CA CYS A 497 -42.47 1.76 -34.24
C CYS A 497 -41.36 0.73 -34.47
N THR A 498 -41.17 0.33 -35.72
CA THR A 498 -40.08 -0.57 -36.15
C THR A 498 -39.04 0.22 -36.95
N TYR A 499 -37.78 0.20 -36.49
CA TYR A 499 -36.66 0.76 -37.25
C TYR A 499 -36.25 -0.22 -38.34
N THR A 500 -36.49 0.13 -39.59
CA THR A 500 -35.81 -0.51 -40.72
C THR A 500 -34.52 0.24 -40.97
N ILE A 501 -33.39 -0.46 -41.02
CA ILE A 501 -32.14 0.07 -41.58
C ILE A 501 -32.43 0.32 -43.06
N SER A 502 -32.77 1.57 -43.38
CA SER A 502 -33.07 1.98 -44.74
C SER A 502 -31.78 1.94 -45.56
N SER A 503 -31.76 1.06 -46.56
CA SER A 503 -30.80 1.13 -47.66
C SER A 503 -30.85 2.51 -48.34
N SER A 504 -29.67 2.96 -48.73
CA SER A 504 -29.37 4.24 -49.37
C SER A 504 -30.45 4.76 -50.33
N ARG A 505 -30.82 6.03 -50.19
CA ARG A 505 -31.30 6.82 -51.34
C ARG A 505 -30.11 7.47 -52.02
N PRO A 506 -30.02 7.45 -53.36
CA PRO A 506 -28.93 8.11 -54.06
C PRO A 506 -29.06 9.63 -53.94
N VAL A 507 -27.92 10.27 -53.70
CA VAL A 507 -27.74 11.73 -53.74
C VAL A 507 -28.15 12.23 -55.13
N ARG A 508 -29.18 13.08 -55.19
CA ARG A 508 -29.46 13.88 -56.39
C ARG A 508 -28.53 15.10 -56.37
N HIS A 509 -27.61 15.15 -57.34
CA HIS A 509 -26.96 16.39 -57.74
C HIS A 509 -28.02 17.45 -58.06
N TRP A 510 -27.94 18.61 -57.41
CA TRP A 510 -28.56 19.84 -57.89
C TRP A 510 -27.50 20.93 -57.94
N GLY A 511 -27.28 21.40 -59.17
CA GLY A 511 -26.38 22.49 -59.49
C GLY A 511 -26.95 23.86 -59.13
N THR A 512 -26.10 24.84 -59.42
CA THR A 512 -26.27 26.28 -59.32
C THR A 512 -27.62 26.82 -59.82
N ALA A 513 -28.31 27.58 -58.97
CA ALA A 513 -29.18 28.70 -59.39
C ALA A 513 -29.44 29.66 -58.22
N ALA A 514 -29.32 30.96 -58.51
CA ALA A 514 -29.50 32.08 -57.61
C ALA A 514 -30.98 32.48 -57.41
N ALA A 515 -31.17 33.39 -56.43
CA ALA A 515 -32.29 34.32 -56.22
C ALA A 515 -33.41 33.93 -55.23
N GLY A 516 -33.31 34.49 -54.02
CA GLY A 516 -34.32 35.35 -53.36
C GLY A 516 -35.67 34.77 -52.95
N ARG A 517 -35.94 34.75 -51.64
CA ARG A 517 -37.12 35.37 -50.97
C ARG A 517 -37.15 35.13 -49.46
N ASP A 518 -37.22 36.24 -48.72
CA ASP A 518 -37.95 36.56 -47.49
C ASP A 518 -37.97 35.58 -46.30
N VAL A 519 -37.26 35.99 -45.23
CA VAL A 519 -37.32 35.47 -43.86
C VAL A 519 -38.39 36.25 -43.07
N PRO A 520 -39.34 35.60 -42.36
CA PRO A 520 -40.12 36.26 -41.33
C PRO A 520 -39.39 36.24 -39.98
N ALA A 521 -39.33 37.41 -39.32
CA ALA A 521 -38.73 37.60 -38.00
C ALA A 521 -39.52 36.89 -36.87
N PRO A 522 -38.85 36.46 -35.79
CA PRO A 522 -39.52 35.88 -34.61
C PRO A 522 -40.20 36.95 -33.73
N PRO A 523 -41.26 36.59 -32.96
CA PRO A 523 -42.04 37.53 -32.16
C PRO A 523 -41.33 37.95 -30.86
N PRO A 524 -41.71 39.10 -30.25
CA PRO A 524 -41.03 39.67 -29.08
C PRO A 524 -41.41 38.97 -27.76
N PRO A 525 -40.56 39.04 -26.72
CA PRO A 525 -40.84 38.46 -25.41
C PRO A 525 -41.79 39.33 -24.56
N PRO A 526 -42.65 38.73 -23.70
CA PRO A 526 -43.46 39.45 -22.71
C PRO A 526 -42.64 39.91 -21.48
N PRO A 527 -43.15 40.88 -20.69
CA PRO A 527 -42.34 41.89 -20.03
C PRO A 527 -41.80 41.49 -18.64
N ARG A 528 -40.63 42.06 -18.32
CA ARG A 528 -40.00 42.08 -16.99
C ARG A 528 -40.77 42.98 -16.04
N HIS A 529 -41.14 42.46 -14.86
CA HIS A 529 -41.43 43.30 -13.70
C HIS A 529 -40.17 43.45 -12.84
N SER A 530 -39.70 44.68 -12.80
CA SER A 530 -38.68 45.20 -11.90
C SER A 530 -39.31 45.54 -10.54
N VAL A 531 -38.63 45.16 -9.45
CA VAL A 531 -38.68 45.93 -8.21
C VAL A 531 -37.25 46.14 -7.72
N THR A 532 -36.93 47.43 -7.65
CA THR A 532 -35.70 48.11 -7.28
C THR A 532 -35.34 47.95 -5.81
N LEU A 533 -34.06 47.64 -5.56
CA LEU A 533 -33.36 47.90 -4.31
C LEU A 533 -32.96 49.37 -4.22
N SER A 534 -33.14 49.99 -3.05
CA SER A 534 -32.36 51.16 -2.63
C SER A 534 -32.17 51.19 -1.11
N SER A 535 -30.91 51.48 -0.76
CA SER A 535 -30.12 51.43 0.49
C SER A 535 -30.35 52.68 1.41
N PRO A 536 -29.47 53.10 2.36
CA PRO A 536 -28.44 52.45 3.20
C PRO A 536 -28.36 52.93 4.70
N THR A 537 -27.39 52.36 5.44
CA THR A 537 -26.55 52.91 6.56
C THR A 537 -27.09 53.17 7.98
N THR A 538 -26.45 52.57 9.00
CA THR A 538 -25.57 53.25 10.00
C THR A 538 -24.79 52.23 10.87
N ALA A 539 -23.61 52.63 11.32
CA ALA A 539 -22.59 51.84 12.04
C ALA A 539 -22.40 52.30 13.50
N THR A 540 -21.79 51.44 14.36
CA THR A 540 -20.94 51.67 15.58
C THR A 540 -20.96 50.38 16.44
N SER A 541 -19.90 49.62 16.79
CA SER A 541 -18.58 49.80 17.43
C SER A 541 -18.51 49.25 18.88
N ALA A 542 -17.51 48.38 19.13
CA ALA A 542 -16.68 48.22 20.34
C ALA A 542 -17.10 47.36 21.58
N ASP A 543 -16.15 46.45 21.92
CA ASP A 543 -15.51 46.15 23.22
C ASP A 543 -16.11 45.26 24.36
N ALA A 544 -15.28 44.27 24.72
CA ALA A 544 -14.80 43.84 26.05
C ALA A 544 -15.56 42.86 26.99
N ARG A 545 -14.76 41.90 27.50
CA ARG A 545 -14.85 40.93 28.64
C ARG A 545 -15.28 41.55 30.01
N PRO A 546 -15.29 40.88 31.22
CA PRO A 546 -15.24 39.46 31.68
C PRO A 546 -16.19 39.12 32.91
N THR A 547 -15.99 37.90 33.50
CA THR A 547 -15.98 37.54 34.96
C THR A 547 -17.22 37.03 35.76
N ALA A 548 -17.05 35.79 36.23
CA ALA A 548 -17.51 34.98 37.38
C ALA A 548 -18.17 35.57 38.66
N VAL A 549 -18.91 34.67 39.37
CA VAL A 549 -18.94 34.35 40.84
C VAL A 549 -20.33 34.34 41.56
N LEU A 550 -20.67 33.13 42.07
CA LEU A 550 -21.39 32.64 43.30
C LEU A 550 -22.68 33.28 43.90
N SER A 551 -23.72 32.41 44.01
CA SER A 551 -24.63 32.03 45.16
C SER A 551 -25.49 33.13 45.87
N PRO A 552 -26.49 32.85 46.79
CA PRO A 552 -26.76 31.61 47.55
C PRO A 552 -28.24 31.31 48.06
N LEU A 553 -28.39 30.23 48.89
CA LEU A 553 -29.39 29.94 49.99
C LEU A 553 -30.90 29.66 49.64
N LEU A 554 -31.75 28.89 50.36
CA LEU A 554 -31.77 27.78 51.37
C LEU A 554 -33.27 27.41 51.66
N GLN A 555 -33.53 26.36 52.48
CA GLN A 555 -34.79 25.96 53.21
C GLN A 555 -35.82 25.05 52.49
N ASP A 556 -36.51 24.06 53.07
CA ASP A 556 -36.59 23.48 54.45
C ASP A 556 -37.35 22.11 54.47
N ARG A 557 -36.99 21.23 55.42
CA ARG A 557 -37.78 20.33 56.33
C ARG A 557 -38.77 19.19 55.91
N ASN A 558 -38.43 17.97 56.42
CA ASN A 558 -39.15 17.09 57.41
C ASN A 558 -40.18 15.97 57.05
N PHE A 559 -39.80 14.75 57.52
CA PHE A 559 -40.52 13.70 58.31
C PHE A 559 -41.72 12.88 57.75
N GLN A 560 -41.63 11.52 57.74
CA GLN A 560 -42.04 10.55 58.81
C GLN A 560 -42.44 9.12 58.30
N ASN A 561 -41.84 8.09 58.93
CA ASN A 561 -42.29 6.73 59.33
C ASN A 561 -43.38 5.92 58.59
N GLY A 562 -43.13 4.59 58.47
CA GLY A 562 -44.17 3.57 58.77
C GLY A 562 -44.12 2.19 58.07
N SER A 563 -43.54 1.19 58.75
CA SER A 563 -44.02 -0.22 58.93
C SER A 563 -44.44 -1.16 57.76
N SER A 564 -43.77 -2.32 57.71
CA SER A 564 -44.17 -3.66 57.18
C SER A 564 -45.51 -4.19 57.77
N PRO A 565 -46.24 -5.19 57.20
CA PRO A 565 -45.75 -6.59 57.06
C PRO A 565 -46.38 -7.56 55.98
N ASP A 566 -45.77 -8.75 55.87
CA ASP A 566 -46.37 -10.12 55.82
C ASP A 566 -46.91 -10.87 54.56
N ILE A 567 -46.23 -12.03 54.30
CA ILE A 567 -46.65 -13.43 54.00
C ILE A 567 -47.19 -13.84 52.59
N VAL A 568 -46.57 -14.90 52.03
CA VAL A 568 -47.13 -16.21 51.56
C VAL A 568 -46.54 -16.67 50.21
N THR A 569 -45.89 -17.84 50.24
CA THR A 569 -45.44 -18.69 49.11
C THR A 569 -46.60 -19.54 48.52
N PRO A 570 -46.44 -20.10 47.31
CA PRO A 570 -46.25 -21.56 47.29
C PRO A 570 -45.26 -22.10 46.24
N SER A 571 -44.84 -23.30 46.57
CA SER A 571 -43.92 -24.28 45.97
C SER A 571 -44.20 -24.78 44.55
N GLY A 572 -43.13 -25.15 43.85
CA GLY A 572 -43.11 -26.11 42.74
C GLY A 572 -41.67 -26.54 42.43
N SER A 573 -41.37 -27.83 42.61
CA SER A 573 -40.05 -28.47 42.54
C SER A 573 -39.69 -29.03 41.17
N SER A 574 -38.43 -28.91 40.73
CA SER A 574 -37.67 -30.01 40.08
C SER A 574 -36.20 -29.63 39.81
N GLU A 575 -35.32 -30.27 40.59
CA GLU A 575 -33.99 -30.87 40.28
C GLU A 575 -32.83 -30.10 39.61
N ASP A 576 -31.67 -30.33 40.22
CA ASP A 576 -30.34 -29.74 40.08
C ASP A 576 -29.62 -29.95 38.73
N GLN A 577 -28.89 -28.91 38.31
CA GLN A 577 -27.56 -29.04 37.68
C GLN A 577 -26.60 -27.98 38.25
N PRO A 578 -25.30 -28.29 38.44
CA PRO A 578 -24.36 -27.40 39.10
C PRO A 578 -23.98 -26.22 38.20
N SER A 579 -24.35 -25.02 38.61
CA SER A 579 -23.92 -23.77 38.01
C SER A 579 -22.41 -23.59 38.17
N GLY A 580 -21.69 -23.54 37.04
CA GLY A 580 -20.33 -22.99 37.00
C GLY A 580 -20.33 -21.50 37.41
N PRO A 581 -19.17 -20.94 37.81
CA PRO A 581 -19.12 -19.55 38.27
C PRO A 581 -19.49 -18.59 37.14
N PRO A 582 -20.17 -17.47 37.45
CA PRO A 582 -20.62 -16.51 36.45
C PRO A 582 -19.42 -15.87 35.73
N SER A 583 -19.51 -15.79 34.41
CA SER A 583 -18.58 -15.06 33.55
C SER A 583 -18.51 -13.59 33.98
N ALA A 584 -17.35 -13.17 34.47
CA ALA A 584 -17.09 -11.75 34.71
C ALA A 584 -17.13 -11.00 33.35
N PRO A 585 -17.76 -9.80 33.29
CA PRO A 585 -17.68 -8.94 32.11
C PRO A 585 -16.22 -8.52 31.84
N PRO A 586 -15.85 -8.18 30.59
CA PRO A 586 -14.50 -7.75 30.26
C PRO A 586 -14.07 -6.58 31.15
N ALA A 587 -12.86 -6.68 31.70
CA ALA A 587 -12.27 -5.60 32.48
C ALA A 587 -12.17 -4.36 31.58
N PRO A 588 -12.68 -3.20 32.01
CA PRO A 588 -12.68 -2.04 31.15
C PRO A 588 -11.24 -1.49 31.08
N GLY A 589 -10.84 -0.95 29.92
CA GLY A 589 -9.45 -0.53 29.64
C GLY A 589 -8.89 0.52 30.60
N PHE A 590 -7.63 0.90 30.43
CA PHE A 590 -7.02 1.94 31.25
C PHE A 590 -7.64 3.30 30.97
N PHE A 591 -8.27 3.85 31.99
CA PHE A 591 -8.92 5.17 31.91
C PHE A 591 -8.04 6.29 32.45
N GLY A 592 -7.11 6.01 33.36
CA GLY A 592 -6.29 7.01 34.03
C GLY A 592 -7.07 7.88 35.03
N ILE A 593 -6.35 8.61 35.88
CA ILE A 593 -6.94 9.38 37.00
C ILE A 593 -7.78 10.58 36.56
N LEU A 594 -7.55 11.11 35.35
CA LEU A 594 -8.28 12.26 34.80
C LEU A 594 -9.60 11.87 34.11
N ASN A 595 -9.90 10.58 33.99
CA ASN A 595 -11.09 10.11 33.29
C ASN A 595 -12.36 10.26 34.14
N HIS A 596 -13.43 10.66 33.48
CA HIS A 596 -14.74 10.86 34.10
C HIS A 596 -15.21 9.65 34.93
N SER A 597 -15.02 8.42 34.44
CA SER A 597 -15.40 7.19 35.14
C SER A 597 -14.57 6.95 36.39
N ALA A 598 -13.26 7.25 36.35
CA ALA A 598 -12.38 7.14 37.52
C ALA A 598 -12.76 8.17 38.60
N VAL A 599 -13.00 9.43 38.20
CA VAL A 599 -13.49 10.49 39.09
C VAL A 599 -14.87 10.15 39.65
N TYR A 600 -15.75 9.55 38.85
CA TYR A 600 -17.06 9.10 39.28
C TYR A 600 -16.98 7.97 40.30
N GLU A 601 -16.13 6.95 40.08
CA GLU A 601 -15.93 5.87 41.04
C GLU A 601 -15.24 6.35 42.33
N GLU A 602 -14.25 7.27 42.24
CA GLU A 602 -13.66 7.91 43.43
C GLU A 602 -14.72 8.69 44.22
N THR A 603 -15.57 9.44 43.52
CA THR A 603 -16.70 10.16 44.12
C THR A 603 -17.69 9.19 44.76
N LYS A 604 -18.03 8.09 44.08
CA LYS A 604 -18.91 7.03 44.59
C LYS A 604 -18.34 6.32 45.82
N ASN A 605 -17.04 6.03 45.84
CA ASN A 605 -16.33 5.46 46.99
C ASN A 605 -16.26 6.44 48.16
N THR A 606 -16.10 7.73 47.89
CA THR A 606 -16.12 8.78 48.91
C THR A 606 -17.53 8.96 49.48
N LEU A 607 -18.55 8.90 48.63
CA LEU A 607 -19.96 9.00 49.02
C LEU A 607 -20.46 7.73 49.73
N SER A 608 -19.94 6.55 49.41
CA SER A 608 -20.31 5.29 50.07
C SER A 608 -19.81 5.19 51.51
N LEU A 609 -18.82 6.00 51.89
CA LEU A 609 -18.36 6.17 53.27
C LEU A 609 -19.30 7.04 54.13
N LEU A 610 -20.26 7.74 53.52
CA LEU A 610 -21.29 8.51 54.23
C LEU A 610 -22.49 7.60 54.54
N GLN A 611 -22.76 7.36 55.83
CA GLN A 611 -23.94 6.59 56.28
C GLN A 611 -25.23 7.19 55.70
N GLY A 612 -25.90 6.45 54.81
CA GLY A 612 -27.17 6.82 54.18
C GLY A 612 -27.11 7.05 52.66
N PHE A 613 -25.93 7.20 52.06
CA PHE A 613 -25.81 7.49 50.61
C PHE A 613 -26.05 6.26 49.72
N GLN A 614 -25.90 5.04 50.24
CA GLN A 614 -26.21 3.79 49.54
C GLN A 614 -27.68 3.71 49.07
N ALA A 615 -28.61 4.45 49.69
CA ALA A 615 -30.04 4.41 49.35
C ALA A 615 -30.45 5.34 48.18
N CYS A 616 -29.53 6.17 47.65
CA CYS A 616 -29.84 7.18 46.62
C CYS A 616 -29.06 7.02 45.31
N LEU A 617 -28.17 6.02 45.20
CA LEU A 617 -27.52 5.72 43.93
C LEU A 617 -28.47 4.88 43.07
N PRO A 618 -28.74 5.26 41.80
CA PRO A 618 -29.43 4.37 40.88
C PRO A 618 -28.66 3.05 40.85
N GLY A 619 -29.30 1.95 41.22
CA GLY A 619 -28.75 0.61 40.94
C GLY A 619 -28.43 0.55 39.46
N HIS A 620 -27.32 -0.08 39.08
CA HIS A 620 -26.91 -0.28 37.68
C HIS A 620 -28.16 -0.55 36.86
N GLY A 621 -28.64 0.46 36.15
CA GLY A 621 -29.64 0.25 35.13
C GLY A 621 -28.90 -0.58 34.13
N ASP A 622 -29.28 -1.85 34.01
CA ASP A 622 -29.01 -2.66 32.84
C ASP A 622 -29.41 -1.79 31.65
N ALA A 623 -28.42 -1.10 31.07
CA ALA A 623 -28.57 -0.57 29.74
C ALA A 623 -28.92 -1.81 28.92
N ALA A 624 -30.17 -1.90 28.49
CA ALA A 624 -30.64 -3.00 27.67
C ALA A 624 -29.59 -3.20 26.58
N PRO A 625 -29.01 -4.41 26.43
CA PRO A 625 -28.06 -4.65 25.38
C PRO A 625 -28.75 -4.23 24.09
N GLU A 626 -28.19 -3.27 23.36
CA GLU A 626 -28.50 -3.18 21.94
C GLU A 626 -28.41 -4.60 21.40
N GLN A 627 -29.42 -5.04 20.64
CA GLN A 627 -29.44 -6.36 20.02
C GLN A 627 -28.33 -6.46 18.96
N TYR A 628 -27.08 -6.47 19.42
CA TYR A 628 -25.93 -6.86 18.66
C TYR A 628 -26.09 -8.37 18.43
N ARG A 629 -26.32 -8.75 17.17
CA ARG A 629 -26.17 -10.16 16.78
C ARG A 629 -24.75 -10.57 17.15
N ASP A 630 -24.63 -11.54 18.05
CA ASP A 630 -23.37 -12.15 18.45
C ASP A 630 -22.60 -12.59 17.19
N PRO A 631 -21.52 -11.87 16.78
CA PRO A 631 -20.79 -12.17 15.55
C PRO A 631 -20.07 -13.53 15.63
N SER A 632 -20.02 -14.15 16.80
CA SER A 632 -19.47 -15.50 17.00
C SER A 632 -20.42 -16.63 16.58
N GLN A 633 -21.69 -16.33 16.31
CA GLN A 633 -22.69 -17.32 15.88
C GLN A 633 -22.88 -17.36 14.36
N VAL A 634 -22.74 -16.21 13.68
CA VAL A 634 -22.86 -16.08 12.22
C VAL A 634 -21.83 -15.08 11.72
N LEU A 635 -20.88 -15.54 10.90
CA LEU A 635 -19.89 -14.67 10.26
C LEU A 635 -20.56 -13.82 9.18
N SER A 636 -20.34 -12.50 9.20
CA SER A 636 -20.69 -11.63 8.07
C SER A 636 -19.84 -12.00 6.84
N SER A 637 -20.31 -11.67 5.63
CA SER A 637 -19.59 -11.96 4.38
C SER A 637 -18.12 -11.49 4.39
N PRO A 638 -17.80 -10.26 4.85
CA PRO A 638 -16.41 -9.76 4.94
C PRO A 638 -15.57 -10.56 5.90
N MET A 639 -16.12 -10.84 7.07
CA MET A 639 -15.42 -11.60 8.10
C MET A 639 -15.14 -13.01 7.59
N ARG A 640 -16.11 -13.63 6.90
CA ARG A 640 -15.93 -14.94 6.28
C ARG A 640 -14.77 -14.94 5.28
N GLU A 641 -14.69 -13.97 4.37
CA GLU A 641 -13.59 -13.94 3.38
C GLU A 641 -12.22 -13.67 4.05
N MET A 642 -12.14 -12.73 5.00
CA MET A 642 -10.92 -12.51 5.79
C MET A 642 -10.45 -13.81 6.49
N CYS A 643 -11.38 -14.52 7.13
CA CYS A 643 -11.12 -15.81 7.77
C CYS A 643 -10.59 -16.84 6.77
N LEU A 644 -11.22 -16.95 5.60
CA LEU A 644 -10.84 -17.92 4.59
C LEU A 644 -9.45 -17.64 4.03
N VAL A 645 -9.08 -16.37 3.81
CA VAL A 645 -7.72 -15.99 3.35
C VAL A 645 -6.67 -16.48 4.35
N VAL A 646 -6.83 -16.13 5.63
CA VAL A 646 -5.90 -16.54 6.70
C VAL A 646 -5.80 -18.07 6.75
N LEU A 647 -6.93 -18.77 6.79
CA LEU A 647 -6.93 -20.22 6.99
C LEU A 647 -6.38 -21.01 5.79
N ARG A 648 -6.48 -20.48 4.58
CA ARG A 648 -5.91 -21.11 3.38
C ARG A 648 -4.40 -20.94 3.30
N SER A 649 -3.86 -19.87 3.86
CA SER A 649 -2.42 -19.61 3.91
C SER A 649 -1.66 -20.43 4.97
N ILE A 650 -2.35 -21.24 5.79
CA ILE A 650 -1.70 -22.10 6.79
C ILE A 650 -0.94 -23.22 6.04
N PRO A 651 0.35 -23.51 6.32
CA PRO A 651 1.06 -24.64 5.71
C PRO A 651 0.43 -26.00 6.05
N THR A 652 0.61 -27.00 5.18
CA THR A 652 0.14 -28.37 5.49
C THR A 652 0.87 -28.94 6.73
N PRO A 653 0.30 -29.93 7.44
CA PRO A 653 0.92 -30.49 8.66
C PRO A 653 2.35 -31.02 8.47
N SER A 654 2.70 -31.51 7.28
CA SER A 654 4.05 -31.96 6.94
C SER A 654 5.04 -30.81 6.81
N GLU A 655 4.62 -29.69 6.22
CA GLU A 655 5.46 -28.50 5.99
C GLU A 655 5.67 -27.73 7.29
N GLY A 656 4.59 -27.41 8.01
CA GLY A 656 4.67 -26.56 9.21
C GLY A 656 5.53 -27.14 10.33
N ARG A 657 5.62 -28.47 10.44
CA ARG A 657 6.48 -29.14 11.45
C ARG A 657 7.98 -29.08 11.15
N ILE A 658 8.36 -28.92 9.88
CA ILE A 658 9.77 -28.79 9.45
C ILE A 658 10.26 -27.37 9.73
N LEU A 659 9.39 -26.39 9.47
CA LEU A 659 9.73 -24.99 9.48
C LEU A 659 9.98 -24.38 10.88
N MET A 660 9.28 -24.85 11.93
CA MET A 660 9.52 -24.41 13.32
C MET A 660 10.80 -24.99 13.96
N ARG A 661 11.61 -25.76 13.22
CA ARG A 661 12.85 -26.38 13.71
C ARG A 661 14.11 -25.54 13.46
N ILE A 662 14.02 -24.41 12.77
CA ILE A 662 15.18 -23.58 12.40
C ILE A 662 15.44 -22.49 13.47
N SER A 663 16.73 -22.27 13.71
CA SER A 663 17.37 -21.67 14.90
C SER A 663 16.70 -20.40 15.46
N PRO A 664 16.58 -20.26 16.80
CA PRO A 664 15.83 -19.17 17.40
C PRO A 664 16.45 -17.79 17.22
N HIS A 665 15.63 -16.83 16.81
CA HIS A 665 15.95 -15.43 17.00
C HIS A 665 16.01 -15.15 18.52
N PRO A 666 17.06 -14.49 19.03
CA PRO A 666 17.31 -14.38 20.47
C PRO A 666 16.23 -13.60 21.24
N TYR A 667 15.30 -12.96 20.54
CA TYR A 667 14.22 -12.14 21.11
C TYR A 667 12.83 -12.81 21.06
N ASP A 668 12.73 -14.06 20.60
CA ASP A 668 11.43 -14.72 20.52
C ASP A 668 10.86 -15.17 21.86
N GLY A 669 11.72 -15.40 22.85
CA GLY A 669 11.34 -15.70 24.24
C GLY A 669 10.20 -16.71 24.37
N TRP A 670 9.20 -16.38 25.21
CA TRP A 670 8.00 -17.19 25.42
C TRP A 670 7.18 -17.45 24.15
N ALA A 671 7.17 -16.51 23.19
CA ALA A 671 6.33 -16.56 22.01
C ALA A 671 6.63 -17.79 21.14
N ARG A 672 7.90 -18.23 21.11
CA ARG A 672 8.30 -19.44 20.36
C ARG A 672 7.72 -20.71 20.97
N VAL A 673 7.77 -20.85 22.30
CA VAL A 673 7.21 -22.03 22.99
C VAL A 673 5.69 -22.05 22.85
N ALA A 674 5.06 -20.89 23.03
CA ALA A 674 3.64 -20.67 22.75
C ALA A 674 3.28 -21.07 21.31
N ALA A 675 4.03 -20.59 20.31
CA ALA A 675 3.79 -20.89 18.90
C ALA A 675 3.93 -22.39 18.59
N GLN A 676 4.91 -23.09 19.16
CA GLN A 676 5.05 -24.54 19.00
C GLN A 676 3.83 -25.30 19.56
N ARG A 677 3.33 -24.90 20.74
CA ARG A 677 2.12 -25.49 21.33
C ARG A 677 0.87 -25.15 20.53
N VAL A 678 0.74 -23.92 20.05
CA VAL A 678 -0.34 -23.45 19.16
C VAL A 678 -0.34 -24.25 17.87
N LEU A 679 0.81 -24.41 17.21
CA LEU A 679 0.94 -25.14 15.96
C LEU A 679 0.60 -26.62 16.14
N SER A 680 1.07 -27.23 17.23
CA SER A 680 0.73 -28.62 17.58
C SER A 680 -0.77 -28.77 17.79
N SER A 681 -1.39 -27.87 18.56
CA SER A 681 -2.84 -27.84 18.81
C SER A 681 -3.65 -27.66 17.52
N LEU A 682 -3.18 -26.78 16.63
CA LEU A 682 -3.81 -26.49 15.35
C LEU A 682 -3.86 -27.75 14.48
N TYR A 683 -2.73 -28.45 14.36
CA TYR A 683 -2.67 -29.67 13.53
C TYR A 683 -3.30 -30.89 14.20
N GLU A 684 -3.27 -31.00 15.53
CA GLU A 684 -3.99 -32.07 16.24
C GLU A 684 -5.51 -31.94 16.04
N ARG A 685 -6.04 -30.72 16.08
CA ARG A 685 -7.49 -30.49 15.97
C ARG A 685 -7.98 -30.41 14.53
N PHE A 686 -7.27 -29.67 13.69
CA PHE A 686 -7.70 -29.32 12.33
C PHE A 686 -6.79 -29.89 11.24
N GLY A 687 -5.86 -30.80 11.58
CA GLY A 687 -4.96 -31.41 10.59
C GLY A 687 -5.69 -32.09 9.43
N THR A 688 -6.88 -32.65 9.67
CA THR A 688 -7.75 -33.22 8.62
C THR A 688 -8.39 -32.16 7.71
N HIS A 689 -8.58 -30.93 8.22
CA HIS A 689 -9.13 -29.79 7.48
C HIS A 689 -8.02 -29.05 6.70
N LEU A 690 -6.78 -29.15 7.16
CA LEU A 690 -5.59 -28.48 6.62
C LEU A 690 -4.78 -29.36 5.64
N GLY A 691 -5.39 -30.41 5.11
CA GLY A 691 -4.81 -31.25 4.07
C GLY A 691 -4.66 -30.55 2.71
N PRO A 692 -4.15 -31.24 1.68
CA PRO A 692 -3.98 -30.68 0.33
C PRO A 692 -5.30 -30.35 -0.38
N SER A 693 -6.44 -30.91 0.06
CA SER A 693 -7.77 -30.65 -0.51
C SER A 693 -8.70 -30.01 0.52
N ARG A 694 -8.47 -28.71 0.81
CA ARG A 694 -9.25 -27.95 1.79
C ARG A 694 -10.59 -27.53 1.20
N THR A 695 -11.68 -27.66 1.95
CA THR A 695 -13.01 -27.20 1.52
C THR A 695 -13.44 -25.95 2.30
N ASN A 696 -14.20 -25.05 1.67
CA ASN A 696 -14.70 -23.84 2.35
C ASN A 696 -15.55 -24.16 3.59
N ALA A 697 -16.34 -25.23 3.55
CA ALA A 697 -17.15 -25.65 4.69
C ALA A 697 -16.30 -26.01 5.91
N GLN A 698 -15.21 -26.75 5.72
CA GLN A 698 -14.27 -27.10 6.78
C GLN A 698 -13.55 -25.86 7.34
N LEU A 699 -13.11 -24.96 6.46
CA LEU A 699 -12.44 -23.73 6.89
C LEU A 699 -13.40 -22.76 7.57
N GLU A 700 -14.67 -22.74 7.21
CA GLU A 700 -15.70 -21.95 7.89
C GLU A 700 -16.02 -22.48 9.29
N GLU A 701 -16.01 -23.81 9.47
CA GLU A 701 -16.12 -24.42 10.80
C GLU A 701 -14.95 -24.00 11.68
N MET A 702 -13.72 -24.03 11.14
CA MET A 702 -12.54 -23.50 11.81
C MET A 702 -12.69 -22.01 12.14
N ALA A 703 -13.15 -21.21 11.18
CA ALA A 703 -13.31 -19.77 11.36
C ALA A 703 -14.31 -19.42 12.48
N LEU A 704 -15.45 -20.11 12.53
CA LEU A 704 -16.45 -19.95 13.59
C LEU A 704 -15.86 -20.35 14.95
N PHE A 705 -15.11 -21.45 15.00
CA PHE A 705 -14.47 -21.91 16.22
C PHE A 705 -13.46 -20.89 16.76
N LEU A 706 -12.56 -20.38 15.90
CA LEU A 706 -11.56 -19.39 16.28
C LEU A 706 -12.22 -18.08 16.72
N SER A 707 -13.26 -17.64 15.99
CA SER A 707 -14.02 -16.42 16.30
C SER A 707 -14.72 -16.50 17.66
N ARG A 708 -15.35 -17.64 17.98
CA ARG A 708 -15.96 -17.87 19.31
C ARG A 708 -14.95 -17.84 20.44
N ASN A 709 -13.73 -18.30 20.19
CA ASN A 709 -12.68 -18.27 21.20
C ASN A 709 -12.05 -16.87 21.34
N SER A 710 -11.87 -16.12 20.24
CA SER A 710 -11.41 -14.72 20.29
C SER A 710 -12.42 -13.80 20.99
N ALA A 711 -13.73 -14.11 20.91
CA ALA A 711 -14.76 -13.38 21.65
C ALA A 711 -14.71 -13.60 23.18
N ARG A 712 -13.94 -14.59 23.65
CA ARG A 712 -13.74 -14.81 25.09
C ARG A 712 -12.55 -13.99 25.57
N PRO A 713 -12.71 -13.15 26.61
CA PRO A 713 -11.62 -12.32 27.12
C PRO A 713 -10.44 -13.19 27.57
N LEU A 714 -9.22 -12.73 27.31
CA LEU A 714 -8.01 -13.29 27.91
C LEU A 714 -7.87 -12.73 29.33
N ASN A 715 -7.61 -13.62 30.29
CA ASN A 715 -7.18 -13.22 31.61
C ASN A 715 -5.67 -12.93 31.57
N ASP A 716 -5.33 -11.67 31.34
CA ASP A 716 -3.93 -11.23 31.34
C ASP A 716 -3.26 -11.32 32.72
N ASP A 717 -3.98 -11.63 33.79
CA ASP A 717 -3.42 -11.82 35.15
C ASP A 717 -3.31 -13.29 35.58
N GLU A 718 -3.51 -14.25 34.67
CA GLU A 718 -3.34 -15.68 35.01
C GLU A 718 -1.88 -15.98 35.40
N PRO A 719 -1.62 -16.41 36.66
CA PRO A 719 -0.25 -16.59 37.15
C PRO A 719 0.38 -17.90 36.69
N ASP A 720 -0.41 -18.95 36.43
CA ASP A 720 0.10 -20.25 36.02
C ASP A 720 0.46 -20.23 34.51
N PRO A 721 1.72 -20.53 34.14
CA PRO A 721 2.17 -20.42 32.75
C PRO A 721 1.44 -21.37 31.79
N ASP A 722 1.10 -22.58 32.25
CA ASP A 722 0.43 -23.58 31.45
C ASP A 722 -1.04 -23.22 31.19
N ARG A 723 -1.71 -22.64 32.18
CA ARG A 723 -3.06 -22.09 32.04
C ARG A 723 -3.05 -20.85 31.17
N TRP A 724 -2.08 -19.95 31.35
CA TRP A 724 -1.96 -18.74 30.55
C TRP A 724 -1.78 -19.06 29.05
N ILE A 725 -0.82 -19.91 28.68
CA ILE A 725 -0.67 -20.39 27.29
C ILE A 725 -1.88 -21.24 26.87
N GLY A 726 -2.50 -21.94 27.82
CA GLY A 726 -3.73 -22.70 27.63
C GLY A 726 -4.92 -21.85 27.18
N GLN A 727 -4.92 -20.54 27.43
CA GLN A 727 -6.01 -19.63 27.00
C GLN A 727 -6.04 -19.42 25.48
N PHE A 728 -4.94 -19.65 24.77
CA PHE A 728 -4.84 -19.46 23.32
C PHE A 728 -4.23 -20.68 22.60
N SER A 729 -4.23 -21.85 23.24
CA SER A 729 -3.79 -23.12 22.65
C SER A 729 -4.79 -24.25 22.95
N GLY A 730 -4.56 -25.44 22.39
CA GLY A 730 -5.41 -26.61 22.57
C GLY A 730 -6.87 -26.32 22.16
N PRO A 731 -7.86 -26.50 23.07
CA PRO A 731 -9.25 -26.22 22.78
C PRO A 731 -9.60 -24.72 22.73
N ASN A 732 -8.65 -23.84 23.05
CA ASN A 732 -8.86 -22.39 23.08
C ASN A 732 -8.09 -21.66 21.96
N LEU A 733 -7.70 -22.36 20.88
CA LEU A 733 -7.17 -21.70 19.68
C LEU A 733 -8.11 -20.60 19.21
N ARG A 734 -7.53 -19.45 18.86
CA ARG A 734 -8.22 -18.20 18.52
C ARG A 734 -7.48 -17.48 17.39
N TRP A 735 -8.02 -16.38 16.86
CA TRP A 735 -7.36 -15.62 15.78
C TRP A 735 -5.98 -15.10 16.20
N GLU A 736 -5.84 -14.70 17.45
CA GLU A 736 -4.58 -14.29 18.04
C GLU A 736 -3.53 -15.41 17.99
N SER A 737 -3.96 -16.67 18.19
CA SER A 737 -3.10 -17.85 18.08
C SER A 737 -2.54 -18.00 16.66
N LEU A 738 -3.39 -17.84 15.64
CA LEU A 738 -2.95 -17.93 14.25
C LEU A 738 -2.06 -16.76 13.87
N GLY A 739 -2.42 -15.54 14.30
CA GLY A 739 -1.58 -14.36 14.14
C GLY A 739 -0.17 -14.61 14.68
N LEU A 740 -0.04 -15.24 15.85
CA LEU A 740 1.25 -15.56 16.46
C LEU A 740 2.10 -16.45 15.55
N LEU A 741 1.51 -17.43 14.86
CA LEU A 741 2.23 -18.27 13.90
C LEU A 741 2.79 -17.45 12.74
N TYR A 742 2.01 -16.53 12.16
CA TYR A 742 2.46 -15.66 11.06
C TYR A 742 3.56 -14.65 11.46
N THR A 743 3.94 -14.57 12.75
CA THR A 743 5.05 -13.71 13.17
C THR A 743 6.44 -14.33 12.95
N PHE A 744 6.51 -15.64 12.68
CA PHE A 744 7.78 -16.36 12.51
C PHE A 744 8.17 -16.50 11.04
N ARG A 745 9.40 -16.09 10.71
CA ARG A 745 9.92 -16.06 9.33
C ARG A 745 10.38 -17.44 8.85
N GLU A 746 10.79 -18.29 9.79
CA GLU A 746 11.27 -19.64 9.55
C GLU A 746 10.17 -20.57 9.04
N LEU A 747 8.90 -20.16 9.13
CA LEU A 747 7.74 -20.75 8.45
C LEU A 747 7.79 -20.67 6.91
N GLY A 748 8.84 -20.06 6.34
CA GLY A 748 9.09 -20.05 4.89
C GLY A 748 10.54 -20.25 4.44
N ASP A 749 11.42 -20.84 5.27
CA ASP A 749 12.90 -20.66 5.20
C ASP A 749 13.56 -20.43 3.82
N GLU A 750 14.32 -19.31 3.79
CA GLU A 750 15.26 -18.87 2.76
C GLU A 750 16.66 -19.51 2.93
N THR A 751 16.78 -20.83 2.83
CA THR A 751 18.10 -21.42 2.58
C THR A 751 18.29 -21.73 1.10
N PRO A 752 18.94 -20.86 0.30
CA PRO A 752 19.49 -21.30 -0.96
C PRO A 752 20.63 -22.27 -0.64
N ARG A 753 20.35 -23.57 -0.67
CA ARG A 753 21.41 -24.53 -1.02
C ARG A 753 21.73 -24.27 -2.49
N GLU A 754 22.75 -23.46 -2.74
CA GLU A 754 23.24 -23.07 -4.07
C GLU A 754 23.60 -24.24 -5.02
N GLN A 755 23.35 -25.51 -4.67
CA GLN A 755 23.74 -26.66 -5.50
C GLN A 755 22.79 -27.87 -5.45
N ASP A 756 21.55 -27.77 -4.98
CA ASP A 756 20.57 -28.86 -5.17
C ASP A 756 19.52 -28.46 -6.22
N PRO A 757 19.52 -29.06 -7.42
CA PRO A 757 18.45 -28.83 -8.38
C PRO A 757 17.16 -29.45 -7.84
N CYS A 758 16.19 -28.60 -7.48
CA CYS A 758 14.84 -29.05 -7.15
C CYS A 758 14.30 -29.89 -8.32
N SER A 759 13.83 -31.10 -8.01
CA SER A 759 13.20 -31.97 -9.00
C SER A 759 11.88 -31.36 -9.50
N ASP A 760 11.46 -31.70 -10.71
CA ASP A 760 10.25 -31.17 -11.38
C ASP A 760 8.94 -31.33 -10.58
N ILE A 761 8.94 -32.13 -9.51
CA ILE A 761 7.80 -32.39 -8.64
C ILE A 761 7.72 -31.40 -7.44
N GLU A 762 8.77 -30.61 -7.19
CA GLU A 762 8.91 -29.73 -6.00
C GLU A 762 8.94 -28.22 -6.33
N GLN A 763 8.59 -27.81 -7.56
CA GLN A 763 8.56 -26.39 -7.94
C GLN A 763 7.44 -25.58 -7.24
N PHE A 764 6.33 -26.22 -6.85
CA PHE A 764 5.19 -25.55 -6.22
C PHE A 764 5.43 -25.18 -4.75
N THR A 765 6.11 -26.04 -4.00
CA THR A 765 6.49 -25.84 -2.59
C THR A 765 7.60 -24.79 -2.42
N CYS A 766 8.47 -24.65 -3.43
CA CYS A 766 9.54 -23.63 -3.44
C CYS A 766 9.01 -22.21 -3.72
N GLY A 767 7.82 -22.06 -4.32
CA GLY A 767 7.16 -20.77 -4.57
C GLY A 767 6.51 -20.15 -3.32
N LEU A 768 5.98 -20.99 -2.42
CA LEU A 768 5.39 -20.58 -1.14
C LEU A 768 6.43 -20.10 -0.12
N THR A 769 7.62 -20.71 -0.11
CA THR A 769 8.76 -20.28 0.72
C THR A 769 9.32 -18.93 0.26
N ARG A 770 9.39 -18.68 -1.05
CA ARG A 770 9.91 -17.41 -1.61
C ARG A 770 9.05 -16.17 -1.34
N HIS A 771 7.74 -16.33 -1.08
CA HIS A 771 6.79 -15.24 -0.83
C HIS A 771 6.17 -15.30 0.59
N TRP A 772 6.74 -16.12 1.47
CA TRP A 772 6.25 -16.25 2.84
C TRP A 772 6.24 -14.91 3.61
N PRO A 773 7.24 -14.02 3.49
CA PRO A 773 7.21 -12.73 4.19
C PRO A 773 5.98 -11.88 3.85
N GLU A 774 5.57 -11.83 2.58
CA GLU A 774 4.41 -11.08 2.11
C GLU A 774 3.10 -11.74 2.55
N ILE A 775 3.01 -13.06 2.44
CA ILE A 775 1.84 -13.84 2.90
C ILE A 775 1.66 -13.68 4.41
N ALA A 776 2.74 -13.81 5.17
CA ALA A 776 2.76 -13.64 6.61
C ALA A 776 2.37 -12.22 7.01
N ARG A 777 2.84 -11.20 6.29
CA ARG A 777 2.46 -9.80 6.50
C ARG A 777 0.95 -9.59 6.36
N VAL A 778 0.35 -10.05 5.26
CA VAL A 778 -1.09 -9.93 5.01
C VAL A 778 -1.89 -10.72 6.04
N CYS A 779 -1.53 -11.98 6.29
CA CYS A 779 -2.26 -12.84 7.22
C CYS A 779 -2.16 -12.35 8.67
N LEU A 780 -1.01 -11.79 9.08
CA LEU A 780 -0.85 -11.15 10.38
C LEU A 780 -1.77 -9.93 10.51
N GLY A 781 -1.84 -9.06 9.49
CA GLY A 781 -2.76 -7.93 9.45
C GLY A 781 -4.23 -8.37 9.58
N LEU A 782 -4.64 -9.36 8.78
CA LEU A 782 -6.00 -9.92 8.85
C LEU A 782 -6.31 -10.56 10.21
N CYS A 783 -5.36 -11.27 10.84
CA CYS A 783 -5.54 -11.81 12.19
C CYS A 783 -5.75 -10.71 13.25
N ILE A 784 -5.01 -9.59 13.14
CA ILE A 784 -5.19 -8.42 14.01
C ILE A 784 -6.60 -7.83 13.81
N ASP A 785 -7.02 -7.62 12.57
CA ASP A 785 -8.33 -7.05 12.25
C ASP A 785 -9.49 -7.97 12.64
N LEU A 786 -9.33 -9.28 12.46
CA LEU A 786 -10.29 -10.28 12.94
C LEU A 786 -10.40 -10.23 14.47
N THR A 787 -9.27 -10.15 15.17
CA THR A 787 -9.26 -10.05 16.64
C THR A 787 -9.98 -8.80 17.14
N ARG A 788 -9.72 -7.64 16.53
CA ARG A 788 -10.34 -6.35 16.88
C ARG A 788 -11.86 -6.33 16.78
N ARG A 789 -12.45 -7.27 16.02
CA ARG A 789 -13.91 -7.42 15.91
C ARG A 789 -14.54 -8.14 17.11
N PHE A 790 -13.73 -8.80 17.95
CA PHE A 790 -14.19 -9.63 19.06
C PHE A 790 -13.60 -9.23 20.41
N SER A 791 -12.48 -8.51 20.43
CA SER A 791 -11.79 -8.06 21.64
C SER A 791 -11.38 -6.61 21.52
N ASP A 792 -11.64 -5.81 22.55
CA ASP A 792 -11.20 -4.41 22.63
C ASP A 792 -9.68 -4.29 22.84
N GLY A 793 -9.02 -5.36 23.29
CA GLY A 793 -7.57 -5.41 23.49
C GLY A 793 -7.14 -6.49 24.47
N ASN A 794 -5.93 -7.03 24.28
CA ASN A 794 -5.25 -7.93 25.22
C ASN A 794 -3.74 -7.97 24.93
N SER A 795 -2.95 -8.53 25.86
CA SER A 795 -1.50 -8.60 25.73
C SER A 795 -1.03 -9.36 24.48
N LEU A 796 -1.77 -10.39 24.04
CA LEU A 796 -1.44 -11.19 22.86
C LEU A 796 -1.68 -10.39 21.57
N LEU A 797 -2.78 -9.64 21.46
CA LEU A 797 -3.04 -8.73 20.34
C LEU A 797 -1.97 -7.64 20.25
N LEU A 798 -1.54 -7.09 21.39
CA LEU A 798 -0.45 -6.11 21.42
C LEU A 798 0.87 -6.73 20.93
N GLN A 799 1.18 -7.98 21.32
CA GLN A 799 2.32 -8.71 20.79
C GLN A 799 2.24 -8.88 19.26
N LEU A 800 1.06 -9.13 18.70
CA LEU A 800 0.88 -9.19 17.23
C LEU A 800 1.13 -7.83 16.57
N CYS A 801 0.64 -6.74 17.16
CA CYS A 801 0.87 -5.40 16.64
C CYS A 801 2.36 -5.05 16.61
N ILE A 802 3.12 -5.40 17.67
CA ILE A 802 4.58 -5.23 17.70
C ILE A 802 5.24 -5.98 16.54
N ARG A 803 4.84 -7.23 16.32
CA ARG A 803 5.40 -8.08 15.26
C ARG A 803 5.03 -7.56 13.86
N ARG A 804 3.84 -6.97 13.68
CA ARG A 804 3.45 -6.28 12.44
C ARG A 804 4.35 -5.08 12.18
N THR A 805 4.63 -4.25 13.19
CA THR A 805 5.54 -3.10 13.06
C THR A 805 6.95 -3.53 12.67
N VAL A 806 7.49 -4.60 13.27
CA VAL A 806 8.79 -5.17 12.88
C VAL A 806 8.77 -5.67 11.42
N ALA A 807 7.69 -6.32 10.98
CA ALA A 807 7.57 -6.78 9.60
C ALA A 807 7.52 -5.61 8.60
N GLU A 808 6.77 -4.55 8.91
CA GLU A 808 6.68 -3.35 8.07
C GLU A 808 8.00 -2.57 7.99
N SER A 809 8.77 -2.49 9.09
CA SER A 809 10.14 -1.93 9.08
C SER A 809 11.04 -2.64 8.05
N ILE A 810 10.93 -3.97 7.95
CA ILE A 810 11.80 -4.79 7.10
C ILE A 810 11.34 -4.91 5.66
N LEU A 811 10.03 -4.81 5.41
CA LEU A 811 9.46 -4.97 4.07
C LEU A 811 9.25 -3.61 3.39
N SER A 812 8.71 -2.63 4.12
CA SER A 812 8.36 -1.31 3.59
C SER A 812 9.43 -0.25 3.88
N GLY A 813 10.30 -0.47 4.88
CA GLY A 813 11.29 0.49 5.35
C GLY A 813 10.79 1.38 6.50
N ASP A 814 11.73 1.84 7.33
CA ASP A 814 11.46 2.58 8.58
C ASP A 814 10.92 3.99 8.34
N ALA A 815 11.24 4.59 7.19
CA ALA A 815 10.70 5.89 6.78
C ALA A 815 9.26 5.79 6.24
N SER A 816 8.72 4.59 6.01
CA SER A 816 7.41 4.41 5.39
C SER A 816 6.26 4.85 6.30
N ALA A 817 5.19 5.38 5.70
CA ALA A 817 3.97 5.70 6.42
C ALA A 817 3.30 4.46 7.02
N SER A 818 3.49 3.29 6.40
CA SER A 818 2.98 2.01 6.92
C SER A 818 3.63 1.63 8.25
N CYS A 819 4.97 1.66 8.32
CA CYS A 819 5.72 1.38 9.54
C CYS A 819 5.32 2.34 10.68
N TRP A 820 5.23 3.65 10.39
CA TRP A 820 4.82 4.66 11.38
C TRP A 820 3.40 4.44 11.90
N ARG A 821 2.44 4.09 11.03
CA ARG A 821 1.05 3.79 11.44
C ARG A 821 0.99 2.55 12.33
N CYS A 822 1.70 1.48 11.97
CA CYS A 822 1.71 0.26 12.78
C CYS A 822 2.32 0.48 14.18
N LEU A 823 3.38 1.29 14.27
CA LEU A 823 3.95 1.69 15.56
C LEU A 823 2.92 2.48 16.39
N ALA A 824 2.21 3.42 15.78
CA ALA A 824 1.17 4.19 16.46
C ALA A 824 0.04 3.29 17.00
N GLU A 825 -0.35 2.26 16.26
CA GLU A 825 -1.30 1.25 16.74
C GLU A 825 -0.77 0.47 17.95
N SER A 826 0.51 0.07 17.96
CA SER A 826 1.13 -0.59 19.12
C SER A 826 1.14 0.32 20.36
N VAL A 827 1.52 1.60 20.21
CA VAL A 827 1.53 2.56 21.34
C VAL A 827 0.12 2.83 21.85
N SER A 828 -0.84 3.00 20.93
CA SER A 828 -2.25 3.22 21.29
C SER A 828 -2.82 2.04 22.06
N LEU A 829 -2.54 0.80 21.63
CA LEU A 829 -3.05 -0.38 22.32
C LEU A 829 -2.34 -0.61 23.67
N MET A 830 -1.03 -0.35 23.75
CA MET A 830 -0.28 -0.41 25.02
C MET A 830 -0.84 0.56 26.07
N THR A 831 -1.13 1.80 25.66
CA THR A 831 -1.70 2.83 26.56
C THR A 831 -3.14 2.52 26.93
N PHE A 832 -3.96 2.04 25.97
CA PHE A 832 -5.31 1.54 26.23
C PHE A 832 -5.34 0.40 27.25
N LEU A 833 -4.38 -0.52 27.19
CA LEU A 833 -4.27 -1.63 28.15
C LEU A 833 -3.66 -1.22 29.49
N GLY A 834 -3.17 0.02 29.62
CA GLY A 834 -2.51 0.50 30.84
C GLY A 834 -1.09 -0.03 31.05
N LEU A 835 -0.53 -0.78 30.11
CA LEU A 835 0.78 -1.44 30.28
C LEU A 835 1.96 -0.47 30.31
N HIS A 836 1.74 0.79 29.94
CA HIS A 836 2.70 1.89 30.13
C HIS A 836 2.84 2.37 31.58
N ASP A 837 1.86 2.08 32.46
CA ASP A 837 1.76 2.64 33.81
C ASP A 837 1.58 1.54 34.88
N GLU A 838 2.28 0.41 34.74
CA GLU A 838 2.22 -0.64 35.76
C GLU A 838 2.92 -0.19 37.05
N SER A 839 2.26 -0.32 38.21
CA SER A 839 2.85 0.06 39.50
C SER A 839 3.77 -1.03 40.07
N GLU A 840 4.89 -0.63 40.68
CA GLU A 840 5.76 -1.52 41.46
C GLU A 840 5.19 -1.70 42.87
N THR A 841 4.79 -2.93 43.22
CA THR A 841 4.29 -3.26 44.56
C THR A 841 5.38 -3.97 45.38
N PRO A 842 5.49 -3.72 46.70
CA PRO A 842 6.47 -4.39 47.56
C PRO A 842 6.35 -5.92 47.57
N ASP A 843 5.16 -6.44 47.27
CA ASP A 843 4.84 -7.86 47.21
C ASP A 843 4.84 -8.43 45.77
N TYR A 844 5.50 -7.76 44.82
CA TYR A 844 5.53 -8.20 43.41
C TYR A 844 6.07 -9.64 43.29
N ARG A 845 5.26 -10.53 42.72
CA ARG A 845 5.64 -11.91 42.40
C ARG A 845 5.64 -12.08 40.89
N PRO A 846 6.80 -12.31 40.26
CA PRO A 846 6.84 -12.48 38.82
C PRO A 846 6.16 -13.77 38.41
N THR A 847 5.37 -13.67 37.34
CA THR A 847 4.74 -14.78 36.64
C THR A 847 5.08 -14.65 35.16
N LEU A 848 4.82 -15.69 34.36
CA LEU A 848 4.99 -15.57 32.90
C LEU A 848 4.19 -14.40 32.34
N SER A 849 2.95 -14.20 32.80
CA SER A 849 2.09 -13.12 32.30
C SER A 849 2.59 -11.74 32.73
N SER A 850 2.88 -11.54 34.02
CA SER A 850 3.32 -10.23 34.52
C SER A 850 4.64 -9.78 33.90
N GLU A 851 5.62 -10.68 33.75
CA GLU A 851 6.87 -10.37 33.06
C GLU A 851 6.65 -10.16 31.55
N THR A 852 5.71 -10.88 30.92
CA THR A 852 5.37 -10.65 29.51
C THR A 852 4.84 -9.24 29.28
N ARG A 853 3.97 -8.72 30.14
CA ARG A 853 3.45 -7.36 30.02
C ARG A 853 4.54 -6.30 30.13
N ARG A 854 5.43 -6.41 31.14
CA ARG A 854 6.60 -5.53 31.27
C ARG A 854 7.51 -5.58 30.04
N ARG A 855 7.75 -6.78 29.49
CA ARG A 855 8.60 -6.98 28.29
C ARG A 855 7.96 -6.42 27.01
N ILE A 856 6.64 -6.54 26.86
CA ILE A 856 5.90 -5.98 25.72
C ILE A 856 5.93 -4.46 25.78
N ALA A 857 5.65 -3.86 26.94
CA ALA A 857 5.73 -2.42 27.14
C ALA A 857 7.14 -1.87 26.85
N ALA A 858 8.18 -2.57 27.34
CA ALA A 858 9.57 -2.26 27.05
C ALA A 858 9.87 -2.26 25.54
N HIS A 859 9.41 -3.28 24.80
CA HIS A 859 9.62 -3.36 23.35
C HIS A 859 8.98 -2.19 22.61
N VAL A 860 7.72 -1.86 22.90
CA VAL A 860 7.01 -0.74 22.26
C VAL A 860 7.76 0.57 22.52
N PHE A 861 8.17 0.80 23.76
CA PHE A 861 8.92 2.00 24.13
C PHE A 861 10.26 2.11 23.38
N ILE A 862 11.04 1.02 23.32
CA ILE A 862 12.32 1.00 22.60
C ILE A 862 12.11 1.25 21.10
N MET A 863 11.12 0.59 20.47
CA MET A 863 10.83 0.75 19.05
C MET A 863 10.43 2.18 18.70
N ASP A 864 9.63 2.84 19.54
CA ASP A 864 9.29 4.24 19.38
C ASP A 864 10.56 5.11 19.32
N LYS A 865 11.51 4.92 20.24
CA LYS A 865 12.74 5.73 20.25
C LYS A 865 13.66 5.46 19.08
N VAL A 866 13.75 4.21 18.63
CA VAL A 866 14.57 3.86 17.46
C VAL A 866 14.02 4.50 16.20
N ILE A 867 12.70 4.38 15.95
CA ILE A 867 12.06 4.95 14.76
C ILE A 867 12.04 6.48 14.81
N VAL A 868 11.88 7.08 15.99
CA VAL A 868 11.98 8.54 16.18
C VAL A 868 13.38 9.06 15.83
N LEU A 869 14.45 8.40 16.30
CA LEU A 869 15.81 8.80 15.91
C LEU A 869 16.10 8.61 14.42
N PHE A 870 15.46 7.62 13.79
CA PHE A 870 15.59 7.38 12.36
C PHE A 870 14.87 8.44 11.52
N THR A 871 13.63 8.77 11.89
CA THR A 871 12.73 9.61 11.07
C THR A 871 12.71 11.08 11.47
N GLY A 872 13.20 11.42 12.66
CA GLY A 872 13.10 12.76 13.23
C GLY A 872 11.69 13.16 13.69
N ARG A 873 10.72 12.24 13.72
CA ARG A 873 9.33 12.53 14.14
C ARG A 873 9.22 12.67 15.67
N PRO A 874 8.22 13.39 16.19
CA PRO A 874 7.94 13.41 17.63
C PRO A 874 7.66 12.00 18.20
N PRO A 875 8.15 11.68 19.42
CA PRO A 875 7.85 10.41 20.06
C PRO A 875 6.35 10.26 20.36
N LEU A 876 5.82 9.06 20.18
CA LEU A 876 4.42 8.75 20.42
C LEU A 876 4.10 8.58 21.91
N ILE A 877 5.11 8.21 22.72
CA ILE A 877 4.97 8.12 24.18
C ILE A 877 6.29 8.51 24.88
N GLY A 878 6.29 9.57 25.69
CA GLY A 878 7.48 9.98 26.46
C GLY A 878 7.65 9.22 27.79
N HIS A 879 8.87 9.18 28.34
CA HIS A 879 9.17 8.56 29.64
C HIS A 879 8.34 9.14 30.79
N ARG A 880 7.85 10.38 30.67
CA ARG A 880 6.98 11.04 31.66
C ARG A 880 5.61 10.37 31.80
N TYR A 881 5.21 9.58 30.80
CA TYR A 881 3.95 8.85 30.75
C TYR A 881 4.18 7.34 30.70
N ALA A 882 5.42 6.88 30.92
CA ALA A 882 5.77 5.47 30.95
C ALA A 882 6.48 5.16 32.28
N SER A 883 5.76 4.57 33.23
CA SER A 883 6.23 4.29 34.59
C SER A 883 6.49 2.80 34.85
N THR A 884 6.15 1.92 33.91
CA THR A 884 6.31 0.47 34.02
C THR A 884 7.75 0.06 34.40
N PRO A 885 7.95 -0.72 35.48
CA PRO A 885 9.27 -1.14 35.94
C PRO A 885 10.04 -1.97 34.92
N LEU A 886 11.37 -1.94 35.03
CA LEU A 886 12.26 -2.73 34.17
C LEU A 886 11.95 -4.24 34.31
N PRO A 887 11.86 -5.01 33.20
CA PRO A 887 11.58 -6.45 33.25
C PRO A 887 12.73 -7.22 33.92
N LEU A 888 12.42 -8.18 34.79
CA LEU A 888 13.45 -8.95 35.49
C LEU A 888 14.23 -9.82 34.51
N ASP A 889 15.52 -10.01 34.78
CA ASP A 889 16.41 -10.79 33.93
C ASP A 889 16.27 -12.30 34.15
N ILE A 890 15.05 -12.79 33.90
CA ILE A 890 14.67 -14.19 34.08
C ILE A 890 14.55 -14.83 32.70
N GLN A 891 15.20 -15.98 32.50
CA GLN A 891 15.08 -16.75 31.27
C GLN A 891 13.63 -17.21 31.05
N ASP A 892 13.11 -17.12 29.81
CA ASP A 892 11.73 -17.52 29.49
C ASP A 892 11.41 -18.97 29.88
N GLN A 893 12.40 -19.87 29.80
CA GLN A 893 12.24 -21.28 30.20
C GLN A 893 11.90 -21.44 31.68
N HIS A 894 12.44 -20.57 32.56
CA HIS A 894 12.11 -20.58 33.98
C HIS A 894 10.71 -20.04 34.24
N LEU A 895 10.29 -18.99 33.51
CA LEU A 895 8.92 -18.47 33.58
C LEU A 895 7.88 -19.50 33.12
N ILE A 896 8.22 -20.31 32.11
CA ILE A 896 7.34 -21.36 31.56
C ILE A 896 7.28 -22.59 32.48
N ALA A 897 8.37 -22.93 33.17
CA ALA A 897 8.45 -24.12 34.02
C ALA A 897 7.65 -24.02 35.34
N GLY A 898 7.13 -22.84 35.69
CA GLY A 898 6.26 -22.62 36.86
C GLY A 898 7.00 -22.19 38.13
N ASP A 899 6.24 -22.08 39.24
CA ASP A 899 6.64 -21.37 40.46
C ASP A 899 7.98 -21.79 41.08
N GLU A 900 8.30 -23.10 41.08
CA GLU A 900 9.57 -23.59 41.63
C GLU A 900 10.78 -23.10 40.82
N ALA A 901 10.66 -23.06 39.49
CA ALA A 901 11.72 -22.57 38.62
C ALA A 901 11.86 -21.05 38.71
N ILE A 902 10.73 -20.32 38.81
CA ILE A 902 10.70 -18.88 39.02
C ILE A 902 11.37 -18.52 40.36
N SER A 903 11.05 -19.23 41.43
CA SER A 903 11.64 -18.99 42.77
C SER A 903 13.16 -19.17 42.75
N ARG A 904 13.67 -20.23 42.10
CA ARG A 904 15.11 -20.42 41.92
C ARG A 904 15.75 -19.32 41.06
N ALA A 905 15.07 -18.88 40.00
CA ALA A 905 15.57 -17.80 39.16
C ALA A 905 15.67 -16.49 39.95
N LEU A 906 14.70 -16.19 40.81
CA LEU A 906 14.69 -15.03 41.71
C LEU A 906 15.87 -15.05 42.70
N GLU A 907 16.19 -16.21 43.28
CA GLU A 907 17.37 -16.36 44.15
C GLU A 907 18.69 -16.12 43.42
N SER A 908 18.70 -16.27 42.10
CA SER A 908 19.86 -16.05 41.23
C SER A 908 19.91 -14.65 40.61
N LEU A 909 19.07 -13.71 41.05
CA LEU A 909 19.15 -12.31 40.65
C LEU A 909 19.97 -11.48 41.64
N ASP A 910 20.68 -10.47 41.13
CA ASP A 910 21.30 -9.45 41.97
C ASP A 910 20.26 -8.42 42.48
N GLU A 911 20.69 -7.50 43.35
CA GLU A 911 19.84 -6.45 43.90
C GLU A 911 19.24 -5.51 42.84
N ARG A 912 19.79 -5.53 41.61
CA ARG A 912 19.35 -4.74 40.47
C ARG A 912 18.52 -5.54 39.48
N GLY A 913 18.20 -6.80 39.79
CA GLY A 913 17.37 -7.68 38.98
C GLY A 913 18.07 -8.28 37.75
N TRP A 914 19.41 -8.29 37.71
CA TRP A 914 20.22 -9.01 36.70
C TRP A 914 20.47 -10.44 37.11
N ASN A 915 20.58 -11.36 36.14
CA ASN A 915 21.01 -12.72 36.42
C ASN A 915 22.46 -12.74 36.90
N THR A 916 22.76 -13.65 37.84
CA THR A 916 24.12 -13.86 38.37
C THR A 916 24.87 -15.00 37.67
N ASP A 917 24.20 -15.78 36.82
CA ASP A 917 24.79 -16.90 36.07
C ASP A 917 25.56 -16.47 34.81
N GLY A 918 25.50 -15.19 34.45
CA GLY A 918 26.18 -14.63 33.28
C GLY A 918 25.51 -15.02 31.95
N GLY A 919 24.30 -15.58 32.00
CA GLY A 919 23.48 -15.90 30.86
C GLY A 919 23.10 -14.65 30.07
N LEU A 920 23.00 -14.79 28.75
CA LEU A 920 22.48 -13.74 27.86
C LEU A 920 21.14 -14.21 27.29
N TYR A 921 20.06 -13.77 27.94
CA TYR A 921 18.68 -14.08 27.62
C TYR A 921 18.03 -12.96 26.79
N ALA A 922 16.84 -13.23 26.25
CA ALA A 922 16.01 -12.21 25.60
C ALA A 922 15.72 -11.04 26.56
N SER A 923 15.40 -11.37 27.82
CA SER A 923 15.18 -10.43 28.91
C SER A 923 16.43 -9.62 29.26
N THR A 924 17.61 -10.24 29.30
CA THR A 924 18.88 -9.54 29.56
C THR A 924 19.10 -8.43 28.53
N SER A 925 18.94 -8.77 27.25
CA SER A 925 19.13 -7.82 26.15
C SER A 925 18.06 -6.72 26.15
N LEU A 926 16.79 -7.09 26.36
CA LEU A 926 15.68 -6.15 26.41
C LEU A 926 15.80 -5.16 27.59
N ARG A 927 16.18 -5.66 28.77
CA ARG A 927 16.41 -4.84 29.97
C ARG A 927 17.51 -3.81 29.73
N ALA A 928 18.64 -4.23 29.15
CA ALA A 928 19.75 -3.34 28.81
C ALA A 928 19.31 -2.24 27.81
N ARG A 929 18.61 -2.64 26.74
CA ARG A 929 18.11 -1.71 25.72
C ARG A 929 17.08 -0.73 26.26
N LEU A 930 16.20 -1.16 27.19
CA LEU A 930 15.25 -0.25 27.83
C LEU A 930 15.96 0.80 28.67
N MET A 931 16.98 0.42 29.44
CA MET A 931 17.78 1.36 30.23
C MET A 931 18.46 2.41 29.33
N ILE A 932 18.99 1.99 28.18
CA ILE A 932 19.56 2.90 27.18
C ILE A 932 18.47 3.78 26.54
N ALA A 933 17.30 3.21 26.22
CA ALA A 933 16.19 3.91 25.59
C ALA A 933 15.56 4.99 26.48
N LEU A 934 15.53 4.80 27.81
CA LEU A 934 15.07 5.83 28.75
C LEU A 934 15.98 7.07 28.71
N ILE A 935 17.31 6.87 28.66
CA ILE A 935 18.27 7.97 28.49
C ILE A 935 18.12 8.61 27.11
N ARG A 936 17.90 7.78 26.08
CA ARG A 936 17.66 8.23 24.71
C ARG A 936 16.43 9.12 24.61
N ASP A 937 15.34 8.80 25.30
CA ASP A 937 14.12 9.60 25.29
C ASP A 937 14.36 11.00 25.86
N GLU A 938 15.17 11.15 26.92
CA GLU A 938 15.56 12.48 27.42
C GLU A 938 16.38 13.28 26.39
N LEU A 939 17.28 12.62 25.66
CA LEU A 939 18.06 13.25 24.58
C LEU A 939 17.14 13.68 23.42
N ILE A 940 16.19 12.82 23.02
CA ILE A 940 15.16 13.10 22.02
C ILE A 940 14.30 14.29 22.46
N GLU A 941 13.80 14.31 23.70
CA GLU A 941 12.97 15.41 24.23
C GLU A 941 13.74 16.74 24.19
N ILE A 942 15.01 16.73 24.57
CA ILE A 942 15.84 17.93 24.50
C ILE A 942 16.02 18.37 23.06
N ALA A 943 16.39 17.43 22.20
CA ALA A 943 16.71 17.71 20.82
C ALA A 943 15.46 18.27 20.10
N LEU A 944 14.34 17.53 20.08
CA LEU A 944 13.10 17.91 19.39
C LEU A 944 12.36 19.09 20.05
N GLY A 945 12.62 19.31 21.33
CA GLY A 945 12.03 20.39 22.10
C GLY A 945 12.78 21.70 22.01
N LYS A 946 12.72 22.50 23.08
CA LYS A 946 13.44 23.78 23.18
C LYS A 946 14.90 23.55 23.55
N TRP A 947 15.67 22.87 22.70
CA TRP A 947 17.08 22.54 22.96
C TRP A 947 17.91 23.77 23.33
N ARG A 948 17.57 24.97 22.80
CA ARG A 948 18.19 26.27 23.13
C ARG A 948 18.01 26.74 24.59
N GLN A 949 17.20 26.06 25.40
CA GLN A 949 16.97 26.39 26.82
C GLN A 949 17.61 25.40 27.82
N THR A 950 17.97 24.20 27.36
CA THR A 950 18.67 23.16 28.16
C THR A 950 20.11 23.52 28.54
N ARG A 951 20.40 23.74 29.82
CA ARG A 951 21.75 24.09 30.30
C ARG A 951 22.80 23.01 29.92
N PHE A 952 24.04 23.44 29.71
CA PHE A 952 25.16 22.58 29.31
C PHE A 952 25.46 21.47 30.34
N ASP A 953 25.43 21.81 31.63
CA ASP A 953 25.60 20.88 32.76
C ASP A 953 24.58 19.73 32.73
N LYS A 954 23.34 20.01 32.31
CA LYS A 954 22.31 18.97 32.16
C LYS A 954 22.64 17.98 31.04
N LEU A 955 23.09 18.46 29.87
CA LEU A 955 23.48 17.58 28.75
C LEU A 955 24.71 16.72 29.11
N GLN A 956 25.69 17.33 29.77
CA GLN A 956 26.88 16.62 30.25
C GLN A 956 26.50 15.53 31.27
N ALA A 957 25.60 15.82 32.21
CA ALA A 957 25.10 14.84 33.17
C ALA A 957 24.37 13.66 32.50
N ILE A 958 23.60 13.91 31.43
CA ILE A 958 22.95 12.85 30.64
C ILE A 958 24.00 11.96 29.96
N LYS A 959 25.03 12.56 29.35
CA LYS A 959 26.15 11.84 28.73
C LYS A 959 26.91 10.98 29.76
N GLU A 960 27.24 11.54 30.93
CA GLU A 960 27.92 10.81 32.01
C GLU A 960 27.06 9.65 32.53
N ARG A 961 25.74 9.84 32.67
CA ARG A 961 24.81 8.78 33.06
C ARG A 961 24.74 7.66 32.03
N GLN A 962 24.83 7.96 30.73
CA GLN A 962 24.91 6.94 29.68
C GLN A 962 26.18 6.09 29.81
N ILE A 963 27.32 6.71 30.10
CA ILE A 963 28.61 6.02 30.31
C ILE A 963 28.55 5.16 31.57
N GLN A 964 28.05 5.72 32.67
CA GLN A 964 27.91 5.02 33.94
C GLN A 964 26.96 3.83 33.82
N THR A 965 25.85 3.98 33.10
CA THR A 965 24.87 2.91 32.87
C THR A 965 25.53 1.71 32.15
N MET A 966 26.36 1.95 31.15
CA MET A 966 27.10 0.88 30.48
C MET A 966 28.17 0.24 31.37
N ALA A 967 28.88 1.03 32.18
CA ALA A 967 29.90 0.51 33.09
C ALA A 967 29.32 -0.41 34.18
N GLU A 968 28.03 -0.23 34.48
CA GLU A 968 27.28 -1.01 35.45
C GLU A 968 26.62 -2.27 34.88
N PHE A 969 26.63 -2.46 33.56
CA PHE A 969 26.08 -3.67 32.96
C PHE A 969 26.94 -4.90 33.27
N PRO A 970 26.30 -6.08 33.45
CA PRO A 970 27.01 -7.35 33.53
C PRO A 970 28.04 -7.53 32.41
N ALA A 971 29.22 -8.09 32.75
CA ALA A 971 30.30 -8.34 31.78
C ALA A 971 29.85 -9.21 30.59
N SER A 972 28.80 -10.02 30.77
CA SER A 972 28.17 -10.83 29.72
C SER A 972 27.47 -10.03 28.62
N LEU A 973 27.18 -8.73 28.82
CA LEU A 973 26.58 -7.84 27.82
C LEU A 973 27.62 -7.03 27.04
N ILE A 974 28.85 -6.95 27.54
CA ILE A 974 29.91 -6.15 26.92
C ILE A 974 30.50 -6.91 25.73
N TYR A 975 30.51 -6.27 24.57
CA TYR A 975 31.12 -6.81 23.36
C TYR A 975 32.65 -6.80 23.45
N GLN A 976 33.29 -7.94 23.15
CA GLN A 976 34.74 -8.03 22.98
C GLN A 976 35.11 -8.37 21.53
N HIS A 977 36.07 -7.64 20.95
CA HIS A 977 36.43 -7.76 19.52
C HIS A 977 36.83 -9.18 19.07
N GLY A 978 37.35 -10.02 19.97
CA GLY A 978 37.74 -11.41 19.65
C GLY A 978 36.58 -12.42 19.58
N GLU A 979 35.35 -12.05 19.94
CA GLU A 979 34.20 -12.97 19.92
C GLU A 979 33.77 -13.36 18.50
N LEU A 980 34.08 -12.52 17.51
CA LEU A 980 33.79 -12.77 16.09
C LEU A 980 34.70 -13.82 15.44
N ASP A 981 35.87 -14.10 16.03
CA ASP A 981 36.77 -15.16 15.54
C ASP A 981 36.48 -16.51 16.22
N SER A 982 35.83 -16.47 17.38
CA SER A 982 35.49 -17.66 18.14
C SER A 982 34.29 -18.40 17.54
N ARG A 983 34.54 -19.58 16.96
CA ARG A 983 33.50 -20.51 16.47
C ARG A 983 32.54 -21.00 17.56
N SER A 984 32.88 -20.88 18.84
CA SER A 984 32.03 -21.32 19.96
C SER A 984 31.00 -20.29 20.40
N SER A 985 31.10 -19.03 19.95
CA SER A 985 30.18 -17.97 20.36
C SER A 985 28.91 -17.98 19.50
N SER A 986 27.73 -18.02 20.11
CA SER A 986 26.44 -18.01 19.39
C SER A 986 26.27 -16.70 18.60
N PRO A 987 25.94 -16.73 17.29
CA PRO A 987 25.75 -15.52 16.49
C PRO A 987 24.71 -14.56 17.07
N GLY A 988 23.60 -15.07 17.62
CA GLY A 988 22.58 -14.25 18.26
C GLY A 988 23.08 -13.50 19.50
N ARG A 989 24.02 -14.10 20.25
CA ARG A 989 24.65 -13.43 21.41
C ARG A 989 25.56 -12.29 20.96
N VAL A 990 26.39 -12.53 19.95
CA VAL A 990 27.27 -11.50 19.41
C VAL A 990 26.46 -10.35 18.80
N TYR A 991 25.37 -10.67 18.09
CA TYR A 991 24.44 -9.68 17.55
C TYR A 991 23.87 -8.78 18.67
N ALA A 992 23.36 -9.36 19.75
CA ALA A 992 22.77 -8.59 20.85
C ALA A 992 23.79 -7.66 21.52
N LYS A 993 25.01 -8.13 21.77
CA LYS A 993 26.10 -7.30 22.33
C LYS A 993 26.48 -6.14 21.42
N LEU A 994 26.63 -6.41 20.11
CA LEU A 994 26.93 -5.37 19.12
C LEU A 994 25.81 -4.33 19.05
N LEU A 995 24.55 -4.76 19.05
CA LEU A 995 23.41 -3.86 19.02
C LEU A 995 23.36 -2.95 20.28
N ILE A 996 23.58 -3.52 21.48
CA ILE A 996 23.63 -2.74 22.73
C ILE A 996 24.77 -1.70 22.68
N GLN A 997 25.94 -2.10 22.17
CA GLN A 997 27.07 -1.19 22.01
C GLN A 997 26.77 -0.06 21.02
N LEU A 998 26.14 -0.37 19.87
CA LEU A 998 25.72 0.63 18.90
C LEU A 998 24.67 1.59 19.47
N GLU A 999 23.70 1.07 20.21
CA GLU A 999 22.69 1.89 20.88
C GLU A 999 23.29 2.84 21.92
N HIS A 1000 24.30 2.38 22.66
CA HIS A 1000 25.06 3.23 23.56
C HIS A 1000 25.80 4.34 22.82
N LEU A 1001 26.54 3.98 21.76
CA LEU A 1001 27.28 4.95 20.96
C LEU A 1001 26.35 5.95 20.29
N GLN A 1002 25.16 5.55 19.85
CA GLN A 1002 24.16 6.45 19.29
C GLN A 1002 23.68 7.49 20.32
N ASN A 1003 23.50 7.12 21.58
CA ASN A 1003 23.19 8.09 22.64
C ASN A 1003 24.35 9.07 22.87
N LEU A 1004 25.60 8.60 22.86
CA LEU A 1004 26.77 9.47 22.96
C LEU A 1004 26.87 10.41 21.76
N PHE A 1005 26.66 9.90 20.55
CA PHE A 1005 26.65 10.68 19.31
C PHE A 1005 25.64 11.83 19.36
N VAL A 1006 24.40 11.54 19.78
CA VAL A 1006 23.35 12.58 19.93
C VAL A 1006 23.73 13.58 21.02
N ALA A 1007 24.22 13.11 22.17
CA ALA A 1007 24.65 14.00 23.25
C ALA A 1007 25.80 14.93 22.82
N ASP A 1008 26.81 14.39 22.15
CA ASP A 1008 27.97 15.14 21.66
C ASP A 1008 27.59 16.16 20.59
N ARG A 1009 26.68 15.79 19.67
CA ARG A 1009 26.14 16.71 18.66
C ARG A 1009 25.38 17.88 19.30
N LEU A 1010 24.58 17.62 20.34
CA LEU A 1010 23.88 18.66 21.10
C LEU A 1010 24.84 19.56 21.90
N LEU A 1011 25.88 19.00 22.49
CA LEU A 1011 26.91 19.74 23.23
C LEU A 1011 27.74 20.65 22.32
N LEU A 1012 28.12 20.18 21.13
CA LEU A 1012 28.84 20.99 20.13
C LEU A 1012 28.01 22.18 19.65
N ARG A 1013 26.71 21.99 19.39
CA ARG A 1013 25.79 23.08 19.01
C ARG A 1013 25.61 24.15 20.09
N ARG A 1014 25.92 23.84 21.35
CA ARG A 1014 25.83 24.77 22.49
C ARG A 1014 27.01 25.73 22.62
N GLY A 1015 28.05 25.59 21.80
CA GLY A 1015 29.27 26.41 21.91
C GLY A 1015 30.08 26.13 23.17
N GLY A 1016 29.80 25.02 23.88
CA GLY A 1016 30.63 24.57 24.99
C GLY A 1016 31.85 23.88 24.43
N GLY A 1017 33.05 24.31 24.86
CA GLY A 1017 34.34 23.76 24.43
C GLY A 1017 34.53 22.29 24.86
N LEU A 1018 33.89 21.38 24.14
CA LEU A 1018 34.28 19.98 24.04
C LEU A 1018 34.90 19.77 22.66
N ASP A 1019 35.98 18.99 22.68
CA ASP A 1019 36.86 18.68 21.56
C ASP A 1019 36.05 17.96 20.46
N GLN A 1020 36.02 18.48 19.21
CA GLN A 1020 35.44 17.79 18.03
C GLN A 1020 35.88 16.31 17.95
N SER A 1021 37.05 16.04 18.53
CA SER A 1021 37.62 14.75 18.86
C SER A 1021 36.62 13.71 19.42
N ASP A 1022 35.77 14.02 20.40
CA ASP A 1022 34.88 13.01 21.01
C ASP A 1022 33.79 12.52 20.04
N LEU A 1023 33.13 13.44 19.33
CA LEU A 1023 32.12 13.09 18.33
C LEU A 1023 32.72 12.26 17.20
N LEU A 1024 33.93 12.62 16.76
CA LEU A 1024 34.64 11.90 15.72
C LEU A 1024 34.98 10.47 16.16
N LEU A 1025 35.50 10.29 17.39
CA LEU A 1025 35.82 8.97 17.93
C LEU A 1025 34.58 8.08 18.05
N THR A 1026 33.48 8.61 18.59
CA THR A 1026 32.18 7.91 18.65
C THR A 1026 31.72 7.52 17.25
N SER A 1027 31.77 8.44 16.29
CA SER A 1027 31.35 8.19 14.90
C SER A 1027 32.19 7.12 14.20
N PHE A 1028 33.50 7.17 14.39
CA PHE A 1028 34.41 6.15 13.85
C PHE A 1028 34.07 4.77 14.40
N GLU A 1029 33.83 4.65 15.70
CA GLU A 1029 33.50 3.37 16.33
C GLU A 1029 32.11 2.86 15.92
N MET A 1030 31.11 3.74 15.78
CA MET A 1030 29.79 3.36 15.26
C MET A 1030 29.89 2.73 13.87
N VAL A 1031 30.59 3.39 12.93
CA VAL A 1031 30.78 2.85 11.57
C VAL A 1031 31.54 1.52 11.63
N SER A 1032 32.64 1.47 12.38
CA SER A 1032 33.44 0.23 12.50
C SER A 1032 32.64 -0.95 13.04
N LEU A 1033 31.82 -0.76 14.08
CA LEU A 1033 31.01 -1.84 14.64
C LEU A 1033 29.86 -2.26 13.72
N THR A 1034 29.20 -1.30 13.06
CA THR A 1034 28.15 -1.61 12.09
C THR A 1034 28.67 -2.41 10.89
N LEU A 1035 29.89 -2.12 10.41
CA LEU A 1035 30.52 -2.89 9.33
C LEU A 1035 30.78 -4.35 9.68
N LEU A 1036 30.85 -4.71 10.98
CA LEU A 1036 31.06 -6.10 11.41
C LEU A 1036 29.89 -7.01 11.01
N PHE A 1037 28.65 -6.49 10.93
CA PHE A 1037 27.49 -7.24 10.48
C PHE A 1037 27.64 -7.70 9.04
N TRP A 1038 28.01 -6.80 8.13
CA TRP A 1038 28.18 -7.10 6.71
C TRP A 1038 29.43 -7.92 6.41
N THR A 1039 30.57 -7.54 6.99
CA THR A 1039 31.84 -8.27 6.82
C THR A 1039 31.78 -9.71 7.36
N ASN A 1040 30.82 -9.99 8.27
CA ASN A 1040 30.53 -11.33 8.78
C ASN A 1040 29.11 -11.80 8.42
N LYS A 1041 28.56 -11.35 7.28
CA LYS A 1041 27.16 -11.62 6.86
C LYS A 1041 26.75 -13.09 6.81
N ASP A 1042 27.70 -14.00 6.66
CA ASP A 1042 27.44 -15.44 6.63
C ASP A 1042 27.26 -16.00 8.05
N ARG A 1043 27.99 -15.44 9.03
CA ARG A 1043 27.77 -15.75 10.45
C ARG A 1043 26.45 -15.16 10.95
N PHE A 1044 26.06 -14.00 10.42
CA PHE A 1044 24.80 -13.32 10.74
C PHE A 1044 23.69 -13.62 9.72
N ALA A 1045 23.71 -14.78 9.05
CA ALA A 1045 22.75 -15.09 7.99
C ALA A 1045 21.27 -14.89 8.41
N LEU A 1046 20.92 -15.31 9.63
CA LEU A 1046 19.56 -15.16 10.18
C LEU A 1046 19.15 -13.72 10.52
N ALA A 1047 20.12 -12.81 10.62
CA ALA A 1047 19.90 -11.40 10.93
C ALA A 1047 20.09 -10.48 9.71
N ARG A 1048 20.34 -11.03 8.51
CA ARG A 1048 20.49 -10.25 7.28
C ARG A 1048 19.32 -9.31 6.99
N PRO A 1049 18.04 -9.68 7.24
CA PRO A 1049 16.93 -8.75 7.03
C PRO A 1049 17.01 -7.47 7.87
N ASP A 1050 17.79 -7.48 8.97
CA ASP A 1050 17.96 -6.30 9.83
C ASP A 1050 18.99 -5.30 9.27
N PHE A 1051 19.78 -5.71 8.27
CA PHE A 1051 20.95 -4.95 7.85
C PHE A 1051 20.58 -3.58 7.27
N ALA A 1052 19.46 -3.49 6.55
CA ALA A 1052 19.02 -2.24 5.92
C ALA A 1052 18.69 -1.15 6.95
N TRP A 1053 17.92 -1.46 7.99
CA TRP A 1053 17.62 -0.48 9.03
C TRP A 1053 18.84 -0.22 9.93
N LEU A 1054 19.66 -1.25 10.20
CA LEU A 1054 20.84 -1.14 11.08
C LEU A 1054 21.90 -0.22 10.47
N VAL A 1055 22.22 -0.39 9.18
CA VAL A 1055 23.22 0.47 8.51
C VAL A 1055 22.75 1.92 8.47
N MET A 1056 21.47 2.13 8.17
CA MET A 1056 20.86 3.46 8.09
C MET A 1056 20.74 4.14 9.46
N ALA A 1057 20.36 3.40 10.51
CA ALA A 1057 20.18 3.97 11.84
C ALA A 1057 21.50 4.35 12.53
N TYR A 1058 22.58 3.62 12.26
CA TYR A 1058 23.84 3.77 13.01
C TYR A 1058 25.02 4.25 12.15
N ALA A 1059 25.34 3.57 11.05
CA ALA A 1059 26.54 3.89 10.28
C ALA A 1059 26.38 5.11 9.39
N THR A 1060 25.21 5.30 8.77
CA THR A 1060 24.94 6.44 7.89
C THR A 1060 25.17 7.80 8.58
N PRO A 1061 24.51 8.13 9.71
CA PRO A 1061 24.71 9.42 10.38
C PRO A 1061 26.15 9.63 10.87
N ALA A 1062 26.80 8.57 11.36
CA ALA A 1062 28.20 8.60 11.76
C ALA A 1062 29.16 8.75 10.57
N GLY A 1063 28.85 8.13 9.44
CA GLY A 1063 29.56 8.25 8.17
C GLY A 1063 29.56 9.68 7.63
N GLY A 1064 28.47 10.42 7.85
CA GLY A 1064 28.41 11.86 7.58
C GLY A 1064 29.49 12.65 8.35
N ILE A 1065 29.69 12.37 9.64
CA ILE A 1065 30.76 13.02 10.43
C ILE A 1065 32.15 12.64 9.91
N LEU A 1066 32.37 11.38 9.55
CA LEU A 1066 33.62 10.94 8.95
C LEU A 1066 33.91 11.62 7.60
N CYS A 1067 32.88 11.83 6.78
CA CYS A 1067 32.98 12.60 5.54
C CYS A 1067 33.39 14.05 5.82
N MET A 1068 32.79 14.70 6.81
CA MET A 1068 33.14 16.06 7.22
C MET A 1068 34.60 16.18 7.69
N GLU A 1069 35.10 15.20 8.45
CA GLU A 1069 36.51 15.16 8.87
C GLU A 1069 37.47 15.00 7.69
N LEU A 1070 37.08 14.29 6.62
CA LEU A 1070 37.90 14.22 5.39
C LEU A 1070 37.93 15.55 4.63
N LEU A 1071 36.81 16.28 4.61
CA LEU A 1071 36.69 17.57 3.94
C LEU A 1071 37.36 18.70 4.72
N ASN A 1072 37.31 18.65 6.05
CA ASN A 1072 37.91 19.62 6.95
C ASN A 1072 38.67 18.93 8.11
N PRO A 1073 39.93 18.50 7.88
CA PRO A 1073 40.69 17.73 8.85
C PRO A 1073 41.01 18.52 10.13
N SER A 1074 40.66 17.95 11.28
CA SER A 1074 40.96 18.49 12.61
C SER A 1074 42.33 18.04 13.15
N PHE A 1075 42.96 17.04 12.53
CA PHE A 1075 44.29 16.55 12.91
C PHE A 1075 45.12 16.05 11.70
N THR A 1076 46.44 15.94 11.89
CA THR A 1076 47.37 15.41 10.87
C THR A 1076 48.00 14.09 11.32
N GLY A 1077 48.00 13.08 10.44
CA GLY A 1077 48.59 11.77 10.74
C GLY A 1077 47.61 10.87 11.51
N ALA A 1078 47.93 10.58 12.78
CA ALA A 1078 47.08 9.80 13.67
C ALA A 1078 46.42 10.70 14.71
N HIS A 1079 45.17 10.40 15.05
CA HIS A 1079 44.41 11.19 15.99
C HIS A 1079 45.04 11.14 17.41
N PRO A 1080 45.17 12.27 18.13
CA PRO A 1080 45.94 12.35 19.38
C PRO A 1080 45.49 11.40 20.50
N ARG A 1081 44.20 11.11 20.57
CA ARG A 1081 43.61 10.25 21.62
C ARG A 1081 43.37 8.80 21.19
N ASN A 1082 43.43 8.51 19.88
CA ASN A 1082 43.24 7.17 19.36
C ASN A 1082 44.04 6.98 18.08
N THR A 1083 45.18 6.30 18.19
CA THR A 1083 46.11 6.12 17.07
C THR A 1083 45.54 5.25 15.94
N LYS A 1084 44.43 4.53 16.17
CA LYS A 1084 43.72 3.78 15.12
C LYS A 1084 42.94 4.69 14.16
N VAL A 1085 42.59 5.90 14.59
CA VAL A 1085 41.87 6.87 13.75
C VAL A 1085 42.91 7.68 12.99
N THR A 1086 43.00 7.40 11.70
CA THR A 1086 43.88 8.09 10.74
C THR A 1086 43.05 8.44 9.52
N ARG A 1087 43.55 9.37 8.70
CA ARG A 1087 42.89 9.66 7.41
C ARG A 1087 42.69 8.39 6.56
N SER A 1088 43.65 7.46 6.58
CA SER A 1088 43.55 6.21 5.83
C SER A 1088 42.50 5.26 6.40
N SER A 1089 42.36 5.14 7.73
CA SER A 1089 41.35 4.26 8.32
C SER A 1089 39.94 4.83 8.16
N ILE A 1090 39.78 6.16 8.19
CA ILE A 1090 38.51 6.83 7.84
C ILE A 1090 38.09 6.48 6.41
N ILE A 1091 39.02 6.63 5.44
CA ILE A 1091 38.76 6.28 4.04
C ILE A 1091 38.37 4.80 3.90
N GLN A 1092 39.09 3.89 4.54
CA GLN A 1092 38.79 2.45 4.50
C GLN A 1092 37.39 2.13 5.04
N ASN A 1093 37.02 2.70 6.20
CA ASN A 1093 35.69 2.50 6.77
C ASN A 1093 34.60 3.04 5.85
N LEU A 1094 34.77 4.24 5.27
CA LEU A 1094 33.80 4.82 4.35
C LEU A 1094 33.69 4.00 3.04
N SER A 1095 34.80 3.47 2.52
CA SER A 1095 34.76 2.57 1.35
C SER A 1095 34.02 1.26 1.65
N LEU A 1096 34.21 0.69 2.83
CA LEU A 1096 33.45 -0.50 3.26
C LEU A 1096 31.97 -0.15 3.49
N LEU A 1097 31.67 1.05 3.97
CA LEU A 1097 30.30 1.53 4.17
C LEU A 1097 29.55 1.69 2.83
N ILE A 1098 30.20 2.24 1.80
CA ILE A 1098 29.67 2.23 0.43
C ILE A 1098 29.33 0.79 0.01
N GLY A 1099 30.27 -0.15 0.17
CA GLY A 1099 30.03 -1.56 -0.17
C GLY A 1099 28.87 -2.19 0.60
N PHE A 1100 28.67 -1.82 1.86
CA PHE A 1100 27.53 -2.29 2.65
C PHE A 1100 26.21 -1.65 2.17
N LEU A 1101 26.20 -0.35 1.91
CA LEU A 1101 25.01 0.36 1.40
C LEU A 1101 24.60 -0.13 0.01
N ASP A 1102 25.55 -0.34 -0.90
CA ASP A 1102 25.29 -0.87 -2.26
C ASP A 1102 24.84 -2.33 -2.26
N TRP A 1103 25.24 -3.10 -1.23
CA TRP A 1103 24.75 -4.47 -1.06
C TRP A 1103 23.26 -4.51 -0.74
N ILE A 1104 22.70 -3.44 -0.16
CA ILE A 1104 21.26 -3.26 0.00
C ILE A 1104 20.69 -2.79 -1.35
N GLY A 1105 20.05 -3.69 -2.09
CA GLY A 1105 19.50 -3.39 -3.41
C GLY A 1105 18.42 -2.28 -3.38
N PRO A 1106 18.20 -1.57 -4.50
CA PRO A 1106 17.28 -0.43 -4.56
C PRO A 1106 15.81 -0.79 -4.29
N SER A 1107 15.42 -2.06 -4.50
CA SER A 1107 14.08 -2.58 -4.22
C SER A 1107 13.91 -3.08 -2.78
N ALA A 1108 14.97 -3.09 -1.96
CA ALA A 1108 14.88 -3.49 -0.56
C ALA A 1108 14.30 -2.35 0.30
N ALA A 1109 13.81 -2.68 1.50
CA ALA A 1109 13.45 -1.67 2.49
C ALA A 1109 14.62 -0.70 2.74
N ASN A 1110 14.32 0.60 2.76
CA ASN A 1110 15.30 1.70 2.80
C ASN A 1110 16.31 1.73 1.63
N GLY A 1111 16.14 0.93 0.57
CA GLY A 1111 17.11 0.80 -0.53
C GLY A 1111 17.42 2.12 -1.25
N SER A 1112 16.39 2.95 -1.48
CA SER A 1112 16.57 4.29 -2.05
C SER A 1112 17.41 5.22 -1.15
N LEU A 1113 17.20 5.15 0.17
CA LEU A 1113 18.00 5.91 1.14
C LEU A 1113 19.44 5.42 1.17
N CYS A 1114 19.66 4.10 1.16
CA CYS A 1114 20.99 3.49 1.10
C CYS A 1114 21.75 3.94 -0.15
N ALA A 1115 21.12 3.87 -1.32
CA ALA A 1115 21.71 4.28 -2.60
C ALA A 1115 22.10 5.76 -2.60
N ASN A 1116 21.21 6.62 -2.10
CA ASN A 1116 21.50 8.05 -1.98
C ASN A 1116 22.68 8.31 -1.01
N CYS A 1117 22.76 7.60 0.11
CA CYS A 1117 23.86 7.73 1.08
C CYS A 1117 25.18 7.25 0.48
N SER A 1118 25.15 6.13 -0.24
CA SER A 1118 26.31 5.59 -0.93
C SER A 1118 26.88 6.62 -1.92
N ALA A 1119 26.01 7.22 -2.75
CA ALA A 1119 26.40 8.23 -3.74
C ALA A 1119 27.11 9.44 -3.11
N VAL A 1120 26.62 9.94 -1.96
CA VAL A 1120 27.26 11.10 -1.32
C VAL A 1120 28.59 10.73 -0.66
N ILE A 1121 28.69 9.58 0.03
CA ILE A 1121 29.98 9.12 0.59
C ILE A 1121 30.99 8.92 -0.53
N GLN A 1122 30.57 8.32 -1.64
CA GLN A 1122 31.42 8.10 -2.82
C GLN A 1122 31.93 9.42 -3.38
N HIS A 1123 31.08 10.44 -3.50
CA HIS A 1123 31.49 11.75 -3.97
C HIS A 1123 32.55 12.41 -3.07
N VAL A 1124 32.38 12.31 -1.74
CA VAL A 1124 33.36 12.83 -0.78
C VAL A 1124 34.69 12.10 -0.91
N LEU A 1125 34.68 10.78 -1.07
CA LEU A 1125 35.90 9.99 -1.27
C LEU A 1125 36.59 10.32 -2.60
N ASP A 1126 35.84 10.42 -3.69
CA ASP A 1126 36.36 10.77 -5.01
C ASP A 1126 37.03 12.15 -4.97
N HIS A 1127 36.40 13.13 -4.35
CA HIS A 1127 37.01 14.45 -4.16
C HIS A 1127 38.30 14.35 -3.36
N THR A 1128 38.23 13.69 -2.19
CA THR A 1128 39.32 13.55 -1.22
C THR A 1128 40.54 12.79 -1.78
N LEU A 1129 40.32 11.87 -2.73
CA LEU A 1129 41.37 11.06 -3.34
C LEU A 1129 41.92 11.67 -4.63
N ASN A 1130 41.09 12.38 -5.41
CA ASN A 1130 41.47 12.91 -6.72
C ASN A 1130 41.98 14.36 -6.69
N THR A 1131 41.73 15.15 -5.63
CA THR A 1131 42.32 16.50 -5.52
C THR A 1131 43.75 16.47 -4.99
N THR A 1132 44.68 17.02 -5.77
CA THR A 1132 46.11 17.10 -5.46
C THR A 1132 46.46 18.42 -4.78
N GLY A 1133 46.28 18.48 -3.46
CA GLY A 1133 46.99 19.44 -2.59
C GLY A 1133 46.14 20.52 -1.92
N SER A 1134 46.15 20.50 -0.58
CA SER A 1134 46.11 21.67 0.34
C SER A 1134 45.23 22.87 -0.05
N SER A 1135 43.93 22.67 -0.28
CA SER A 1135 42.97 23.76 -0.12
C SER A 1135 41.98 23.37 0.98
N SER A 1136 42.21 23.87 2.20
CA SER A 1136 41.12 24.03 3.16
C SER A 1136 40.05 24.89 2.51
N TRP A 1137 38.79 24.45 2.55
CA TRP A 1137 37.65 25.25 2.10
C TRP A 1137 37.73 26.66 2.70
N PRO A 1138 37.60 27.75 1.92
CA PRO A 1138 37.25 29.05 2.48
C PRO A 1138 35.97 28.88 3.33
N PRO A 1139 35.86 29.47 4.52
CA PRO A 1139 34.64 29.37 5.34
C PRO A 1139 33.36 29.73 4.55
N GLU A 1140 33.47 30.70 3.64
CA GLU A 1140 32.41 31.15 2.73
C GLU A 1140 32.03 30.12 1.66
N ALA A 1141 32.93 29.20 1.32
CA ALA A 1141 32.67 28.13 0.36
C ALA A 1141 31.95 26.92 1.00
N LEU A 1142 32.13 26.68 2.31
CA LEU A 1142 31.36 25.70 3.08
C LEU A 1142 29.90 26.14 3.27
N ASP A 1143 29.68 27.44 3.50
CA ASP A 1143 28.33 28.06 3.51
C ASP A 1143 27.71 28.07 2.10
N ALA A 1144 28.50 28.29 1.05
CA ALA A 1144 28.03 28.17 -0.34
C ALA A 1144 27.80 26.70 -0.77
N MET A 1145 28.38 25.73 -0.07
CA MET A 1145 28.22 24.28 -0.32
C MET A 1145 26.94 23.69 0.27
N GLN A 1146 26.24 24.43 1.14
CA GLN A 1146 24.84 24.15 1.45
C GLN A 1146 23.93 24.30 0.22
N LEU A 1147 24.45 24.80 -0.91
CA LEU A 1147 23.79 24.77 -2.21
C LEU A 1147 24.43 23.67 -3.08
N ASP A 1148 23.63 22.66 -3.43
CA ASP A 1148 23.86 21.46 -4.28
C ASP A 1148 24.36 20.14 -3.66
N PHE A 1149 24.86 20.07 -2.42
CA PHE A 1149 25.18 18.78 -1.76
C PHE A 1149 24.25 18.51 -0.59
N ASN A 1150 23.27 17.63 -0.78
CA ASN A 1150 22.29 17.39 0.28
C ASN A 1150 22.81 16.44 1.38
N PHE A 1151 23.67 16.95 2.28
CA PHE A 1151 24.05 16.26 3.51
C PHE A 1151 22.87 16.08 4.50
N GLU A 1152 21.65 16.59 4.20
CA GLU A 1152 20.42 16.28 4.96
C GLU A 1152 20.15 14.77 4.99
N LEU A 1153 20.59 14.05 3.96
CA LEU A 1153 20.39 12.61 3.86
C LEU A 1153 21.13 11.80 4.94
N PHE A 1154 22.24 12.32 5.48
CA PHE A 1154 22.93 11.73 6.66
C PHE A 1154 22.46 12.33 7.97
N ASP A 1155 21.68 13.42 7.91
CA ASP A 1155 21.22 14.15 9.06
C ASP A 1155 19.78 13.73 9.38
N THR A 1156 19.61 12.64 10.12
CA THR A 1156 18.30 12.24 10.68
C THR A 1156 17.70 13.28 11.65
N PHE A 1157 18.39 14.41 11.84
CA PHE A 1157 18.02 15.53 12.69
C PHE A 1157 17.97 16.85 11.90
N GLU A 1158 17.37 16.87 10.71
CA GLU A 1158 17.14 18.07 9.90
C GLU A 1158 16.58 19.25 10.73
N TRP A 1159 15.72 18.96 11.71
CA TRP A 1159 15.14 19.91 12.67
C TRP A 1159 16.09 20.44 13.76
N LEU A 1160 17.30 19.89 13.90
CA LEU A 1160 18.39 20.51 14.68
C LEU A 1160 19.09 21.63 13.91
N ARG A 1161 18.79 21.85 12.62
CA ARG A 1161 19.35 22.96 11.83
C ARG A 1161 18.75 24.31 12.21
N THR A 1162 19.56 25.35 12.09
CA THR A 1162 19.28 26.72 12.52
C THR A 1162 19.07 27.66 11.35
N ASP A 1163 18.73 27.14 10.17
CA ASP A 1163 18.54 27.95 8.97
C ASP A 1163 17.10 28.49 8.93
N VAL A 1164 16.70 29.11 10.05
CA VAL A 1164 15.79 30.24 10.03
C VAL A 1164 16.64 31.42 10.45
N SER A 1165 17.03 32.17 9.43
CA SER A 1165 17.55 33.53 9.48
C SER A 1165 17.24 34.23 10.79
N THR A 1166 18.28 34.72 11.43
CA THR A 1166 18.20 35.88 12.31
C THR A 1166 17.54 37.04 11.56
N GLU A 1167 16.25 37.26 11.84
CA GLU A 1167 15.70 38.59 12.11
C GLU A 1167 15.29 38.68 13.57
#